data_AF-A0A842PHV0-F1
#
_entry.id   AF-A0A842PHV0-F1
#
_cell.length_a   1.000
_cell.length_b   1.000
_cell.length_c   1.000
_cell.angle_alpha   90.00
_cell.angle_beta   90.00
_cell.angle_gamma   90.00
#
_symmetry.space_group_name_H-M   'P 1'
#
loop_
_entity.id
_entity.type
_entity.pdbx_description
1 polymer ?
#
loop_
_entity_poly.entity_id
_entity_poly.type
_entity_poly.pdbx_seq_one_letter_code
_entity_poly.pdbx_strand_id
1 'polypeptide(L)'
;KDRNDDVVNEFSHQIIDGYWYTSDMVEDFDDVSTSIHRQNARLALGRAFLTTVLDMEELVELYHQITTDVTYEVENSEGNPGDTMIRNHDIRYFAVDNRLYPTGGSYQSSGGNPTGIFYAPTTLAGLDPETYMKTWYVTQRGSSNFYVDMTQEEYEEQYRNDIIASESQNAADVIQAVDLRVDQEPEFFDTMVARAYVGYGSPTLGLPGNVAQPGQHFDLRGTTNSSLQYAFPLPGAMMPNFVIANWYNPDATEATPWYEANTGVKILKYYSGATLSGTVELGDFGTVPKARLLIERDAYSGEDIFDEDPREYWIPIGTVDADENGRFEFRVPAGHIRVTAFSGFADDPEVLRNADRDDIVAAQQNFQEWQAWFADVLGESLDGGARSINPVTGILANVSGGKMLGEIEFNVTGAQADTNGGSVISKSLSIPASSATGVLTWEGHSSFNGQPLSSHELMFTDIWTEEELPHVWTTNGTVVTDGEHPRVFRGEGEVTFTGAGMVLSEGEVLVSDFTGNYTRQIANNHSFTGDGSFSGAGQFIGAITSDDTVTPCLNETVPEGFEMCSIANSNPPAYLFDGNFDGVGKVTANGTVDYTAEMYRETFIGNGVFLVDGTDEDLDTYGTINGTGTFSGEGIFSGTMVEPGSFHVVDALPGAYRVFVVLPNGNITRLSTPLDIDTTPTSGVELRLPGSWIEGQLSWFDGDAIANTPLYLTENSIDEPATQDCEVVLFAPCIIYTDENGSFGYGPLPDGSYEMVMDADNDGFYECVPWMTLASTDFCDGRASITATIDPMNFTMADPTGAVPIHYDMEFTLNKEIGGGTVEPASDVTVSFQGGMLSDGEYVEAVY
;
A
#
# COMPACT_ATOMS: atom_id res chain seq x y z
N LYS A 1 -53.59 -35.35 -31.85
CA LYS A 1 -53.04 -34.25 -32.67
C LYS A 1 -51.56 -34.25 -32.36
N ASP A 2 -50.81 -34.98 -33.17
CA ASP A 2 -49.36 -35.07 -33.06
C ASP A 2 -48.80 -33.65 -33.21
N ARG A 3 -48.11 -33.15 -32.18
CA ARG A 3 -47.18 -32.04 -32.35
C ARG A 3 -45.96 -32.65 -33.02
N ASN A 4 -45.80 -32.35 -34.30
CA ASN A 4 -44.48 -32.32 -34.92
C ASN A 4 -43.71 -31.22 -34.21
N ASP A 5 -43.03 -31.57 -33.12
CA ASP A 5 -41.83 -30.85 -32.75
C ASP A 5 -40.74 -31.41 -33.66
N ASP A 6 -40.75 -30.98 -34.92
CA ASP A 6 -39.56 -31.06 -35.75
C ASP A 6 -38.54 -30.18 -35.01
N VAL A 7 -37.61 -30.81 -34.30
CA VAL A 7 -36.44 -30.10 -33.76
C VAL A 7 -35.66 -29.62 -34.97
N VAL A 8 -35.91 -28.38 -35.36
CA VAL A 8 -35.10 -27.68 -36.35
C VAL A 8 -33.77 -27.41 -35.66
N ASN A 9 -32.76 -28.22 -35.97
CA ASN A 9 -31.37 -27.87 -35.71
C ASN A 9 -30.99 -26.76 -36.70
N GLU A 10 -31.49 -25.54 -36.46
CA GLU A 10 -31.11 -24.36 -37.22
C GLU A 10 -29.74 -23.89 -36.71
N PHE A 11 -28.77 -23.84 -37.61
CA PHE A 11 -27.44 -23.33 -37.34
C PHE A 11 -27.52 -21.80 -37.32
N SER A 12 -27.56 -21.19 -36.14
CA SER A 12 -27.72 -19.73 -36.01
C SER A 12 -26.38 -18.98 -36.02
N HIS A 13 -25.33 -19.56 -35.43
CA HIS A 13 -24.03 -18.90 -35.27
C HIS A 13 -22.85 -19.87 -35.39
N GLN A 14 -21.72 -19.35 -35.85
CA GLN A 14 -20.41 -20.01 -35.86
C GLN A 14 -19.52 -19.37 -34.80
N ILE A 15 -18.87 -20.18 -33.96
CA ILE A 15 -17.87 -19.68 -33.00
C ILE A 15 -16.47 -19.88 -33.60
N ILE A 16 -15.68 -18.82 -33.66
CA ILE A 16 -14.26 -18.84 -34.06
C ILE A 16 -13.45 -18.06 -33.02
N ASP A 17 -12.50 -18.72 -32.36
CA ASP A 17 -11.63 -18.12 -31.32
C ASP A 17 -12.40 -17.41 -30.19
N GLY A 18 -13.55 -17.98 -29.80
CA GLY A 18 -14.43 -17.40 -28.76
C GLY A 18 -15.37 -16.30 -29.25
N TYR A 19 -15.29 -15.88 -30.51
CA TYR A 19 -16.19 -14.87 -31.09
C TYR A 19 -17.35 -15.51 -31.83
N TRP A 20 -18.53 -14.94 -31.65
CA TRP A 20 -19.77 -15.38 -32.30
C TRP A 20 -19.92 -14.65 -33.63
N TYR A 21 -19.99 -15.44 -34.68
CA TYR A 21 -20.24 -14.97 -36.03
C TYR A 21 -21.60 -15.46 -36.52
N THR A 22 -22.27 -14.65 -37.32
CA THR A 22 -23.55 -14.98 -37.94
C THR A 22 -23.41 -16.17 -38.91
N SER A 23 -24.47 -16.97 -39.06
CA SER A 23 -24.44 -18.19 -39.88
C SER A 23 -24.14 -17.94 -41.36
N ASP A 24 -24.53 -16.78 -41.88
CA ASP A 24 -24.27 -16.30 -43.24
C ASP A 24 -22.78 -16.30 -43.61
N MET A 25 -21.88 -16.13 -42.64
CA MET A 25 -20.44 -16.17 -42.86
C MET A 25 -19.97 -17.54 -43.39
N VAL A 26 -20.67 -18.62 -43.02
CA VAL A 26 -20.38 -19.99 -43.47
C VAL A 26 -21.32 -20.41 -44.60
N GLU A 27 -22.61 -20.15 -44.47
CA GLU A 27 -23.62 -20.58 -45.46
C GLU A 27 -23.39 -19.92 -46.83
N ASP A 28 -23.04 -18.64 -46.84
CA ASP A 28 -22.84 -17.87 -48.07
C ASP A 28 -21.38 -17.80 -48.52
N PHE A 29 -20.46 -18.54 -47.90
CA PHE A 29 -19.03 -18.46 -48.22
C PHE A 29 -18.73 -18.77 -49.70
N ASP A 30 -19.37 -19.80 -50.24
CA ASP A 30 -19.22 -20.25 -51.62
C ASP A 30 -20.03 -19.43 -52.65
N ASP A 31 -20.91 -18.52 -52.20
CA ASP A 31 -21.69 -17.67 -53.11
C ASP A 31 -20.79 -16.58 -53.72
N VAL A 32 -20.73 -16.51 -55.05
CA VAL A 32 -20.00 -15.47 -55.77
C VAL A 32 -20.46 -14.04 -55.44
N SER A 33 -21.69 -13.87 -54.95
CA SER A 33 -22.30 -12.57 -54.64
C SER A 33 -21.83 -11.96 -53.29
N THR A 34 -21.20 -12.74 -52.43
CA THR A 34 -20.89 -12.40 -51.02
C THR A 34 -19.40 -12.25 -50.75
N SER A 35 -18.74 -11.33 -51.46
CA SER A 35 -17.29 -11.09 -51.25
C SER A 35 -16.94 -10.65 -49.83
N ILE A 36 -17.87 -9.97 -49.14
CA ILE A 36 -17.67 -9.48 -47.77
C ILE A 36 -17.61 -10.64 -46.76
N HIS A 37 -18.53 -11.60 -46.82
CA HIS A 37 -18.53 -12.76 -45.92
C HIS A 37 -17.26 -13.60 -46.07
N ARG A 38 -16.74 -13.77 -47.30
CA ARG A 38 -15.43 -14.42 -47.52
C ARG A 38 -14.25 -13.65 -46.92
N GLN A 39 -14.27 -12.31 -46.99
CA GLN A 39 -13.22 -11.49 -46.41
C GLN A 39 -13.27 -11.57 -44.88
N ASN A 40 -14.45 -11.44 -44.29
CA ASN A 40 -14.66 -11.55 -42.85
C ASN A 40 -14.24 -12.93 -42.33
N ALA A 41 -14.63 -14.02 -43.01
CA ALA A 41 -14.20 -15.37 -42.65
C ALA A 41 -12.66 -15.53 -42.70
N ARG A 42 -11.98 -14.93 -43.69
CA ARG A 42 -10.51 -14.94 -43.77
C ARG A 42 -9.86 -14.13 -42.66
N LEU A 43 -10.43 -12.98 -42.30
CA LEU A 43 -9.93 -12.15 -41.20
C LEU A 43 -10.15 -12.86 -39.86
N ALA A 44 -11.33 -13.46 -39.65
CA ALA A 44 -11.65 -14.24 -38.46
C ALA A 44 -10.69 -15.42 -38.26
N LEU A 45 -10.50 -16.24 -39.31
CA LEU A 45 -9.55 -17.36 -39.28
C LEU A 45 -8.10 -16.91 -39.18
N GLY A 46 -7.73 -15.80 -39.86
CA GLY A 46 -6.38 -15.24 -39.80
C GLY A 46 -6.04 -14.73 -38.41
N ARG A 47 -6.96 -13.99 -37.78
CA ARG A 47 -6.84 -13.57 -36.39
C ARG A 47 -6.72 -14.78 -35.47
N ALA A 48 -7.67 -15.72 -35.55
CA ALA A 48 -7.67 -16.93 -34.74
C ALA A 48 -6.36 -17.71 -34.86
N PHE A 49 -5.82 -17.83 -36.08
CA PHE A 49 -4.52 -18.45 -36.32
C PHE A 49 -3.40 -17.67 -35.63
N LEU A 50 -3.33 -16.34 -35.80
CA LEU A 50 -2.29 -15.51 -35.20
C LEU A 50 -2.34 -15.54 -33.66
N THR A 51 -3.53 -15.41 -33.07
CA THR A 51 -3.72 -15.42 -31.61
C THR A 51 -3.51 -16.80 -30.98
N THR A 52 -3.66 -17.88 -31.75
CA THR A 52 -3.39 -19.25 -31.28
C THR A 52 -1.91 -19.63 -31.40
N VAL A 53 -1.22 -19.11 -32.42
CA VAL A 53 0.14 -19.54 -32.78
C VAL A 53 1.21 -18.66 -32.15
N LEU A 54 0.94 -17.37 -31.96
CA LEU A 54 1.89 -16.38 -31.48
C LEU A 54 1.44 -15.83 -30.12
N ASP A 55 2.39 -15.65 -29.22
CA ASP A 55 2.15 -14.85 -28.02
C ASP A 55 2.18 -13.33 -28.34
N MET A 56 1.93 -12.49 -27.33
CA MET A 56 1.87 -11.04 -27.54
C MET A 56 3.23 -10.46 -27.95
N GLU A 57 4.33 -10.97 -27.41
CA GLU A 57 5.68 -10.47 -27.74
C GLU A 57 6.03 -10.82 -29.20
N GLU A 58 5.70 -12.04 -29.63
CA GLU A 58 5.87 -12.50 -31.01
C GLU A 58 4.96 -11.73 -31.99
N LEU A 59 3.74 -11.36 -31.58
CA LEU A 59 2.85 -10.51 -32.38
C LEU A 59 3.40 -9.08 -32.55
N VAL A 60 3.92 -8.50 -31.46
CA VAL A 60 4.57 -7.19 -31.48
C VAL A 60 5.81 -7.22 -32.38
N GLU A 61 6.63 -8.25 -32.27
CA GLU A 61 7.81 -8.47 -33.13
C GLU A 61 7.40 -8.58 -34.61
N LEU A 62 6.42 -9.43 -34.92
CA LEU A 62 5.92 -9.61 -36.28
C LEU A 62 5.42 -8.28 -36.87
N TYR A 63 4.63 -7.55 -36.10
CA TYR A 63 4.10 -6.26 -36.53
C TYR A 63 5.23 -5.23 -36.72
N HIS A 64 6.20 -5.17 -35.81
CA HIS A 64 7.37 -4.31 -35.96
C HIS A 64 8.15 -4.63 -37.24
N GLN A 65 8.44 -5.90 -37.52
CA GLN A 65 9.11 -6.32 -38.76
C GLN A 65 8.32 -5.95 -40.02
N ILE A 66 6.98 -6.14 -40.02
CA ILE A 66 6.14 -5.76 -41.16
C ILE A 66 6.20 -4.25 -41.41
N THR A 67 6.17 -3.45 -40.34
CA THR A 67 6.14 -1.98 -40.45
C THR A 67 7.51 -1.37 -40.70
N THR A 68 8.62 -2.05 -40.41
CA THR A 68 9.99 -1.52 -40.57
C THR A 68 10.78 -2.15 -41.72
N ASP A 69 10.76 -3.47 -41.86
CA ASP A 69 11.60 -4.19 -42.82
C ASP A 69 10.98 -4.26 -44.22
N VAL A 70 9.65 -4.27 -44.32
CA VAL A 70 8.95 -4.36 -45.60
C VAL A 70 8.86 -2.98 -46.24
N THR A 71 9.79 -2.71 -47.16
CA THR A 71 9.87 -1.46 -47.90
C THR A 71 9.56 -1.62 -49.39
N TYR A 72 8.98 -0.59 -49.99
CA TYR A 72 8.64 -0.52 -51.40
C TYR A 72 8.87 0.90 -51.95
N GLU A 73 9.15 0.98 -53.24
CA GLU A 73 9.46 2.24 -53.92
C GLU A 73 8.18 2.82 -54.54
N VAL A 74 7.86 4.08 -54.24
CA VAL A 74 6.71 4.82 -54.78
C VAL A 74 7.16 6.12 -55.42
N GLU A 75 6.33 6.68 -56.31
CA GLU A 75 6.58 8.03 -56.84
C GLU A 75 6.53 9.07 -55.72
N ASN A 76 7.51 9.95 -55.69
CA ASN A 76 7.59 11.02 -54.71
C ASN A 76 6.66 12.17 -55.12
N SER A 77 5.53 12.31 -54.43
CA SER A 77 4.56 13.39 -54.68
C SER A 77 5.07 14.80 -54.38
N GLU A 78 6.12 14.92 -53.56
CA GLU A 78 6.76 16.19 -53.20
C GLU A 78 8.06 16.44 -54.01
N GLY A 79 8.48 15.46 -54.82
CA GLY A 79 9.69 15.50 -55.65
C GLY A 79 9.45 15.97 -57.08
N ASN A 80 10.48 15.90 -57.92
CA ASN A 80 10.33 16.16 -59.35
C ASN A 80 9.60 14.99 -60.04
N PRO A 81 8.96 15.23 -61.21
CA PRO A 81 8.34 14.16 -61.98
C PRO A 81 9.33 13.04 -62.32
N GLY A 82 9.07 11.83 -61.84
CA GLY A 82 9.93 10.66 -62.00
C GLY A 82 10.86 10.38 -60.82
N ASP A 83 10.87 11.23 -59.79
CA ASP A 83 11.53 10.95 -58.52
C ASP A 83 10.73 9.89 -57.75
N THR A 84 11.43 8.97 -57.12
CA THR A 84 10.87 7.93 -56.28
C THR A 84 11.32 8.11 -54.82
N MET A 85 10.52 7.60 -53.89
CA MET A 85 10.86 7.49 -52.47
C MET A 85 10.62 6.07 -51.98
N ILE A 86 11.42 5.63 -51.02
CA ILE A 86 11.21 4.36 -50.33
C ILE A 86 10.21 4.60 -49.21
N ARG A 87 9.15 3.79 -49.14
CA ARG A 87 8.18 3.76 -48.05
C ARG A 87 8.12 2.37 -47.46
N ASN A 88 7.69 2.28 -46.21
CA ASN A 88 7.36 1.07 -45.49
C ASN A 88 5.83 0.93 -45.34
N HIS A 89 5.38 -0.19 -44.76
CA HIS A 89 3.99 -0.38 -44.34
C HIS A 89 3.72 0.23 -42.97
N ASP A 90 4.00 1.52 -42.81
CA ASP A 90 3.84 2.20 -41.54
C ASP A 90 2.35 2.53 -41.25
N ILE A 91 1.61 1.56 -40.71
CA ILE A 91 0.19 1.70 -40.35
C ILE A 91 0.06 1.82 -38.82
N ARG A 92 0.66 2.85 -38.22
CA ARG A 92 0.66 3.02 -36.76
C ARG A 92 -0.56 3.72 -36.18
N TYR A 93 -1.31 4.45 -37.00
CA TYR A 93 -2.42 5.27 -36.51
C TYR A 93 -3.75 4.56 -36.66
N PHE A 94 -4.50 4.50 -35.55
CA PHE A 94 -5.84 3.96 -35.50
C PHE A 94 -6.80 5.03 -34.96
N ALA A 95 -7.82 5.37 -35.73
CA ALA A 95 -8.79 6.38 -35.36
C ALA A 95 -10.12 5.74 -34.97
N VAL A 96 -10.66 6.11 -33.81
CA VAL A 96 -11.99 5.69 -33.35
C VAL A 96 -12.87 6.93 -33.23
N ASP A 97 -14.01 6.91 -33.91
CA ASP A 97 -15.01 7.97 -33.86
C ASP A 97 -15.98 7.72 -32.70
N ASN A 98 -16.34 8.77 -31.96
CA ASN A 98 -17.19 8.65 -30.77
C ASN A 98 -18.60 8.13 -31.12
N ARG A 99 -19.05 8.31 -32.37
CA ARG A 99 -20.32 7.78 -32.84
C ARG A 99 -20.34 6.26 -32.90
N LEU A 100 -19.18 5.60 -33.00
CA LEU A 100 -19.07 4.14 -32.91
C LEU A 100 -19.33 3.63 -31.51
N TYR A 101 -19.21 4.48 -30.48
CA TYR A 101 -19.38 4.05 -29.10
C TYR A 101 -20.87 3.96 -28.74
N PRO A 102 -21.36 2.77 -28.35
CA PRO A 102 -22.72 2.63 -27.84
C PRO A 102 -22.77 3.07 -26.38
N THR A 103 -23.51 4.14 -26.07
CA THR A 103 -23.64 4.65 -24.70
C THR A 103 -24.42 3.71 -23.79
N GLY A 104 -25.23 2.81 -24.35
CA GLY A 104 -26.16 1.99 -23.56
C GLY A 104 -27.22 2.83 -22.84
N GLY A 105 -28.06 2.16 -22.06
CA GLY A 105 -29.20 2.78 -21.36
C GLY A 105 -30.44 2.94 -22.25
N SER A 106 -31.42 3.69 -21.75
CA SER A 106 -32.68 3.91 -22.46
C SER A 106 -32.57 5.04 -23.48
N TYR A 107 -33.43 5.04 -24.49
CA TYR A 107 -33.44 6.08 -25.53
C TYR A 107 -33.70 7.47 -24.91
N GLN A 108 -34.55 7.54 -23.88
CA GLN A 108 -34.84 8.78 -23.17
C GLN A 108 -33.68 9.25 -22.28
N SER A 109 -32.96 8.33 -21.63
CA SER A 109 -31.84 8.69 -20.74
C SER A 109 -30.55 9.01 -21.49
N SER A 110 -30.36 8.44 -22.68
CA SER A 110 -29.16 8.63 -23.52
C SER A 110 -29.24 9.84 -24.47
N GLY A 111 -30.38 10.54 -24.54
CA GLY A 111 -30.55 11.71 -25.40
C GLY A 111 -30.59 11.39 -26.91
N GLY A 112 -30.79 10.13 -27.30
CA GLY A 112 -30.75 9.68 -28.68
C GLY A 112 -30.71 8.15 -28.81
N ASN A 113 -30.15 7.65 -29.91
CA ASN A 113 -29.98 6.21 -30.15
C ASN A 113 -28.86 5.64 -29.23
N PRO A 114 -29.17 4.79 -28.23
CA PRO A 114 -28.19 4.28 -27.28
C PRO A 114 -27.18 3.29 -27.89
N THR A 115 -27.43 2.78 -29.10
CA THR A 115 -26.53 1.88 -29.83
C THR A 115 -25.44 2.60 -30.62
N GLY A 116 -25.51 3.93 -30.75
CA GLY A 116 -24.65 4.69 -31.66
C GLY A 116 -24.77 4.18 -33.10
N ILE A 117 -23.62 4.10 -33.79
CA ILE A 117 -23.48 3.36 -35.06
C ILE A 117 -22.75 2.03 -34.87
N PHE A 118 -22.67 1.46 -33.65
CA PHE A 118 -21.92 0.22 -33.39
C PHE A 118 -22.56 -1.01 -34.05
N TYR A 119 -23.89 -1.10 -34.02
CA TYR A 119 -24.62 -2.29 -34.49
C TYR A 119 -24.34 -2.60 -35.97
N ALA A 120 -24.43 -1.59 -36.85
CA ALA A 120 -24.24 -1.76 -38.29
C ALA A 120 -22.85 -2.30 -38.73
N PRO A 121 -21.71 -1.71 -38.34
CA PRO A 121 -20.38 -2.22 -38.68
C PRO A 121 -20.10 -3.58 -38.03
N THR A 122 -20.62 -3.85 -36.83
CA THR A 122 -20.47 -5.16 -36.18
C THR A 122 -21.18 -6.26 -36.98
N THR A 123 -22.44 -6.03 -37.37
CA THR A 123 -23.16 -6.97 -38.25
C THR A 123 -22.50 -7.09 -39.64
N LEU A 124 -22.00 -6.00 -40.22
CA LEU A 124 -21.29 -6.05 -41.52
C LEU A 124 -19.95 -6.80 -41.43
N ALA A 125 -19.34 -6.87 -40.26
CA ALA A 125 -18.17 -7.70 -39.98
C ALA A 125 -18.55 -9.19 -39.80
N GLY A 126 -19.84 -9.53 -39.84
CA GLY A 126 -20.35 -10.87 -39.60
C GLY A 126 -20.30 -11.27 -38.13
N LEU A 127 -20.08 -10.33 -37.20
CA LEU A 127 -20.11 -10.57 -35.77
C LEU A 127 -21.55 -10.43 -35.26
N ASP A 128 -21.89 -11.24 -34.27
CA ASP A 128 -23.16 -11.10 -33.57
C ASP A 128 -23.13 -9.89 -32.62
N PRO A 129 -23.95 -8.84 -32.87
CA PRO A 129 -24.01 -7.68 -31.98
C PRO A 129 -24.58 -8.02 -30.58
N GLU A 130 -25.36 -9.09 -30.44
CA GLU A 130 -25.94 -9.49 -29.14
C GLU A 130 -24.90 -10.01 -28.15
N THR A 131 -23.72 -10.42 -28.65
CA THR A 131 -22.56 -10.75 -27.83
C THR A 131 -22.05 -9.54 -27.05
N TYR A 132 -22.24 -8.32 -27.55
CA TYR A 132 -21.73 -7.09 -26.94
C TYR A 132 -22.82 -6.24 -26.30
N MET A 133 -24.06 -6.33 -26.80
CA MET A 133 -25.16 -5.51 -26.32
C MET A 133 -26.51 -6.21 -26.51
N LYS A 134 -27.34 -6.20 -25.47
CA LYS A 134 -28.72 -6.68 -25.55
C LYS A 134 -29.70 -5.54 -25.64
N THR A 135 -30.72 -5.70 -26.47
CA THR A 135 -31.78 -4.70 -26.67
C THR A 135 -33.09 -5.19 -26.07
N TRP A 136 -33.70 -4.36 -25.23
CA TRP A 136 -34.97 -4.62 -24.56
C TRP A 136 -36.00 -3.57 -24.95
N TYR A 137 -37.19 -4.02 -25.35
CA TYR A 137 -38.34 -3.16 -25.55
C TYR A 137 -39.02 -2.95 -24.20
N VAL A 138 -38.99 -1.72 -23.71
CA VAL A 138 -39.73 -1.34 -22.51
C VAL A 138 -41.17 -1.12 -22.92
N THR A 139 -42.06 -1.99 -22.46
CA THR A 139 -43.45 -2.02 -22.90
C THR A 139 -44.42 -1.64 -21.78
N GLN A 140 -45.55 -1.05 -22.16
CA GLN A 140 -46.69 -0.81 -21.27
C GLN A 140 -47.99 -1.21 -21.95
N ARG A 141 -49.00 -1.59 -21.16
CA ARG A 141 -50.38 -1.76 -21.64
C ARG A 141 -51.28 -0.67 -21.07
N GLY A 142 -52.01 0.01 -21.95
CA GLY A 142 -52.92 1.10 -21.56
C GLY A 142 -52.18 2.25 -20.87
N SER A 143 -52.82 2.88 -19.88
CA SER A 143 -52.23 3.94 -19.04
C SER A 143 -51.62 3.42 -17.74
N SER A 144 -51.14 2.17 -17.71
CA SER A 144 -50.52 1.60 -16.51
C SER A 144 -49.10 2.15 -16.29
N ASN A 145 -48.74 2.40 -15.03
CA ASN A 145 -47.36 2.79 -14.65
C ASN A 145 -46.43 1.57 -14.49
N PHE A 146 -46.81 0.41 -15.03
CA PHE A 146 -46.05 -0.83 -14.91
C PHE A 146 -45.40 -1.14 -16.24
N TYR A 147 -44.07 -1.13 -16.26
CA TYR A 147 -43.27 -1.40 -17.44
C TYR A 147 -42.75 -2.83 -17.40
N VAL A 148 -42.77 -3.49 -18.56
CA VAL A 148 -42.23 -4.84 -18.74
C VAL A 148 -41.21 -4.80 -19.87
N ASP A 149 -40.00 -5.28 -19.58
CA ASP A 149 -38.96 -5.46 -20.58
C ASP A 149 -39.23 -6.75 -21.35
N MET A 150 -39.23 -6.67 -22.69
CA MET A 150 -39.48 -7.81 -23.58
C MET A 150 -38.48 -7.80 -24.73
N THR A 151 -38.21 -8.95 -25.33
CA THR A 151 -37.47 -8.99 -26.60
C THR A 151 -38.32 -8.41 -27.73
N GLN A 152 -37.70 -8.10 -28.87
CA GLN A 152 -38.44 -7.62 -30.05
C GLN A 152 -39.52 -8.63 -30.48
N GLU A 153 -39.16 -9.91 -30.53
CA GLU A 153 -40.03 -10.99 -30.99
C GLU A 153 -41.22 -11.19 -30.05
N GLU A 154 -40.98 -11.16 -28.74
CA GLU A 154 -42.02 -11.24 -27.73
C GLU A 154 -42.98 -10.04 -27.82
N TYR A 155 -42.44 -8.83 -28.01
CA TYR A 155 -43.25 -7.63 -28.20
C TYR A 155 -44.11 -7.72 -29.47
N GLU A 156 -43.53 -8.12 -30.60
CA GLU A 156 -44.25 -8.25 -31.86
C GLU A 156 -45.33 -9.33 -31.82
N GLU A 157 -45.06 -10.47 -31.16
CA GLU A 157 -46.05 -11.51 -30.94
C GLU A 157 -47.20 -11.02 -30.06
N GLN A 158 -46.89 -10.38 -28.93
CA GLN A 158 -47.91 -9.84 -28.04
C GLN A 158 -48.72 -8.71 -28.69
N TYR A 159 -48.06 -7.83 -29.43
CA TYR A 159 -48.71 -6.77 -30.18
C TYR A 159 -49.67 -7.35 -31.21
N ARG A 160 -49.25 -8.37 -31.98
CA ARG A 160 -50.11 -9.06 -32.95
C ARG A 160 -51.31 -9.71 -32.27
N ASN A 161 -51.09 -10.39 -31.15
CA ASN A 161 -52.14 -11.02 -30.36
C ASN A 161 -53.16 -10.00 -29.83
N ASP A 162 -52.69 -8.83 -29.38
CA ASP A 162 -53.53 -7.74 -28.90
C ASP A 162 -54.37 -7.10 -30.01
N ILE A 163 -53.80 -6.92 -31.20
CA ILE A 163 -54.53 -6.42 -32.38
C ILE A 163 -55.64 -7.39 -32.78
N ILE A 164 -55.34 -8.70 -32.83
CA ILE A 164 -56.34 -9.75 -33.13
C ILE A 164 -57.44 -9.77 -32.04
N ALA A 165 -57.06 -9.63 -30.77
CA ALA A 165 -58.02 -9.57 -29.67
C ALA A 165 -58.92 -8.32 -29.75
N SER A 166 -58.35 -7.17 -30.14
CA SER A 166 -59.07 -5.89 -30.29
C SER A 166 -60.07 -5.89 -31.44
N GLU A 167 -59.92 -6.73 -32.47
CA GLU A 167 -60.93 -6.90 -33.53
C GLU A 167 -62.16 -7.68 -33.03
N SER A 168 -61.99 -8.48 -31.96
CA SER A 168 -63.03 -9.36 -31.41
C SER A 168 -63.78 -8.81 -30.20
N GLN A 169 -63.18 -7.85 -29.46
CA GLN A 169 -63.77 -7.22 -28.27
C GLN A 169 -63.56 -5.70 -28.28
N ASN A 170 -64.60 -4.94 -27.94
CA ASN A 170 -64.50 -3.49 -27.78
C ASN A 170 -63.60 -3.15 -26.58
N ALA A 171 -62.42 -2.61 -26.86
CA ALA A 171 -61.37 -2.10 -25.97
C ALA A 171 -60.51 -3.16 -25.26
N ALA A 172 -59.57 -3.76 -26.00
CA ALA A 172 -58.36 -4.32 -25.40
C ALA A 172 -57.26 -3.23 -25.41
N ASP A 173 -56.61 -3.00 -24.27
CA ASP A 173 -55.46 -2.12 -24.19
C ASP A 173 -54.28 -2.77 -24.92
N VAL A 174 -53.97 -2.23 -26.11
CA VAL A 174 -52.87 -2.71 -26.96
C VAL A 174 -51.54 -2.38 -26.29
N ILE A 175 -50.64 -3.37 -26.20
CA ILE A 175 -49.26 -3.18 -25.75
C ILE A 175 -48.53 -2.14 -26.63
N GLN A 176 -47.76 -1.27 -26.00
CA GLN A 176 -46.99 -0.23 -26.67
C GLN A 176 -45.57 -0.25 -26.15
N ALA A 177 -44.59 -0.23 -27.06
CA ALA A 177 -43.20 0.07 -26.71
C ALA A 177 -43.07 1.57 -26.41
N VAL A 178 -42.70 1.89 -25.17
CA VAL A 178 -42.52 3.28 -24.70
C VAL A 178 -41.08 3.74 -24.75
N ASP A 179 -40.16 2.79 -24.64
CA ASP A 179 -38.72 3.06 -24.66
C ASP A 179 -37.99 1.81 -25.19
N LEU A 180 -36.75 2.01 -25.59
CA LEU A 180 -35.82 0.95 -25.99
C LEU A 180 -34.59 1.08 -25.11
N ARG A 181 -34.30 0.04 -24.32
CA ARG A 181 -33.14 -0.03 -23.44
C ARG A 181 -32.07 -0.92 -24.07
N VAL A 182 -30.83 -0.45 -24.08
CA VAL A 182 -29.68 -1.22 -24.52
C VAL A 182 -28.76 -1.46 -23.34
N ASP A 183 -28.55 -2.73 -23.00
CA ASP A 183 -27.65 -3.15 -21.93
C ASP A 183 -26.35 -3.64 -22.56
N GLN A 184 -25.22 -3.10 -22.13
CA GLN A 184 -23.90 -3.59 -22.56
C GLN A 184 -23.60 -4.93 -21.88
N GLU A 185 -22.90 -5.81 -22.57
CA GLU A 185 -22.42 -7.09 -22.05
C GLU A 185 -20.93 -6.99 -21.66
N PRO A 186 -20.40 -7.88 -20.81
CA PRO A 186 -18.99 -7.85 -20.40
C PRO A 186 -17.98 -7.80 -21.56
N GLU A 187 -18.24 -8.56 -22.61
CA GLU A 187 -17.41 -8.70 -23.80
C GLU A 187 -17.24 -7.36 -24.56
N PHE A 188 -18.14 -6.39 -24.35
CA PHE A 188 -18.01 -5.06 -24.94
C PHE A 188 -16.75 -4.33 -24.44
N PHE A 189 -16.37 -4.50 -23.17
CA PHE A 189 -15.21 -3.81 -22.58
C PHE A 189 -13.86 -4.35 -23.06
N ASP A 190 -13.85 -5.49 -23.75
CA ASP A 190 -12.66 -6.03 -24.41
C ASP A 190 -12.52 -5.54 -25.86
N THR A 191 -13.49 -4.78 -26.37
CA THR A 191 -13.40 -4.18 -27.69
C THR A 191 -12.43 -3.00 -27.70
N MET A 192 -11.76 -2.81 -28.84
CA MET A 192 -10.92 -1.64 -29.08
C MET A 192 -11.69 -0.30 -28.90
N VAL A 193 -12.99 -0.30 -29.19
CA VAL A 193 -13.85 0.88 -29.03
C VAL A 193 -14.02 1.24 -27.56
N ALA A 194 -14.29 0.25 -26.69
CA ALA A 194 -14.40 0.47 -25.26
C ALA A 194 -13.06 0.88 -24.64
N ARG A 195 -11.99 0.16 -24.96
CA ARG A 195 -10.64 0.47 -24.46
C ARG A 195 -10.19 1.89 -24.83
N ALA A 196 -10.45 2.33 -26.07
CA ALA A 196 -10.05 3.65 -26.55
C ALA A 196 -10.82 4.84 -25.94
N TYR A 197 -12.02 4.63 -25.38
CA TYR A 197 -12.86 5.71 -24.85
C TYR A 197 -13.02 5.70 -23.34
N VAL A 198 -13.23 4.52 -22.75
CA VAL A 198 -13.47 4.39 -21.30
C VAL A 198 -12.38 3.59 -20.59
N GLY A 199 -11.69 2.69 -21.31
CA GLY A 199 -10.60 1.86 -20.76
C GLY A 199 -11.06 0.67 -19.94
N TYR A 200 -12.16 0.80 -19.20
CA TYR A 200 -12.66 -0.21 -18.27
C TYR A 200 -14.19 -0.14 -18.11
N GLY A 201 -14.75 -1.22 -17.57
CA GLY A 201 -16.14 -1.29 -17.10
C GLY A 201 -16.24 -2.04 -15.77
N SER A 202 -17.44 -2.14 -15.23
CA SER A 202 -17.69 -2.92 -14.01
C SER A 202 -17.23 -4.37 -14.11
N PRO A 203 -17.31 -5.07 -15.27
CA PRO A 203 -16.81 -6.44 -15.39
C PRO A 203 -15.29 -6.51 -15.33
N THR A 204 -14.59 -5.53 -15.92
CA THR A 204 -13.12 -5.42 -15.89
C THR A 204 -12.60 -5.23 -14.47
N LEU A 205 -13.37 -4.52 -13.64
CA LEU A 205 -13.05 -4.29 -12.23
C LEU A 205 -13.55 -5.41 -11.30
N GLY A 206 -14.41 -6.31 -11.77
CA GLY A 206 -15.04 -7.35 -10.95
C GLY A 206 -16.10 -6.81 -9.97
N LEU A 207 -16.73 -5.68 -10.30
CA LEU A 207 -17.78 -5.09 -9.45
C LEU A 207 -19.10 -5.87 -9.57
N PRO A 208 -19.84 -6.03 -8.46
CA PRO A 208 -21.12 -6.73 -8.47
C PRO A 208 -22.22 -5.92 -9.17
N GLY A 209 -23.24 -6.62 -9.67
CA GLY A 209 -24.44 -6.01 -10.25
C GLY A 209 -24.48 -6.04 -11.78
N ASN A 210 -25.31 -5.17 -12.36
CA ASN A 210 -25.42 -5.03 -13.81
C ASN A 210 -24.15 -4.39 -14.38
N VAL A 211 -23.89 -4.70 -15.65
CA VAL A 211 -22.79 -4.09 -16.41
C VAL A 211 -22.93 -2.56 -16.42
N ALA A 212 -21.86 -1.89 -16.04
CA ALA A 212 -21.78 -0.45 -15.90
C ALA A 212 -20.46 0.08 -16.46
N GLN A 213 -20.45 1.37 -16.82
CA GLN A 213 -19.28 2.07 -17.35
C GLN A 213 -19.11 3.42 -16.67
N PRO A 214 -17.88 3.98 -16.65
CA PRO A 214 -17.64 5.37 -16.30
C PRO A 214 -18.27 6.35 -17.31
N GLY A 215 -18.16 7.65 -17.06
CA GLY A 215 -18.56 8.66 -18.04
C GLY A 215 -17.79 8.50 -19.35
N GLN A 216 -18.48 8.50 -20.50
CA GLN A 216 -17.81 8.44 -21.82
C GLN A 216 -16.96 9.70 -22.08
N HIS A 217 -17.40 10.84 -21.54
CA HIS A 217 -16.73 12.13 -21.60
C HIS A 217 -16.57 12.66 -20.17
N PHE A 218 -15.63 13.57 -19.95
CA PHE A 218 -15.39 14.15 -18.62
C PHE A 218 -16.60 14.91 -18.06
N ASP A 219 -17.44 15.47 -18.95
CA ASP A 219 -18.65 16.20 -18.57
C ASP A 219 -19.89 15.31 -18.42
N LEU A 220 -19.78 14.03 -18.78
CA LEU A 220 -20.88 13.06 -18.75
C LEU A 220 -20.77 12.13 -17.55
N ARG A 221 -21.92 11.73 -17.04
CA ARG A 221 -22.03 10.69 -16.01
C ARG A 221 -21.99 9.31 -16.66
N GLY A 222 -21.43 8.35 -15.94
CA GLY A 222 -21.47 6.93 -16.31
C GLY A 222 -22.87 6.32 -16.17
N THR A 223 -22.94 4.98 -16.12
CA THR A 223 -24.22 4.26 -16.01
C THR A 223 -25.00 4.74 -14.77
N THR A 224 -26.22 5.23 -14.99
CA THR A 224 -27.05 5.82 -13.93
C THR A 224 -27.39 4.79 -12.85
N ASN A 225 -27.34 5.18 -11.58
CA ASN A 225 -27.57 4.31 -10.42
C ASN A 225 -26.57 3.15 -10.28
N SER A 226 -25.40 3.22 -10.91
CA SER A 226 -24.30 2.26 -10.70
C SER A 226 -23.19 2.87 -9.84
N SER A 227 -22.29 2.03 -9.33
CA SER A 227 -21.08 2.46 -8.63
C SER A 227 -20.17 3.32 -9.53
N LEU A 228 -20.23 3.14 -10.85
CA LEU A 228 -19.43 3.88 -11.83
C LEU A 228 -20.11 5.15 -12.36
N GLN A 229 -21.25 5.57 -11.79
CA GLN A 229 -21.98 6.75 -12.27
C GLN A 229 -21.13 8.04 -12.27
N TYR A 230 -20.22 8.18 -11.30
CA TYR A 230 -19.34 9.33 -11.14
C TYR A 230 -17.87 9.03 -11.46
N ALA A 231 -17.60 7.84 -11.99
CA ALA A 231 -16.27 7.41 -12.34
C ALA A 231 -15.78 8.09 -13.63
N PHE A 232 -14.48 8.39 -13.67
CA PHE A 232 -13.82 9.01 -14.80
C PHE A 232 -13.25 7.95 -15.75
N PRO A 233 -13.35 8.14 -17.08
CA PRO A 233 -12.81 7.19 -18.04
C PRO A 233 -11.27 7.19 -18.00
N LEU A 234 -10.63 6.05 -18.27
CA LEU A 234 -9.17 5.96 -18.42
C LEU A 234 -8.84 5.46 -19.84
N PRO A 235 -8.92 6.32 -20.87
CA PRO A 235 -8.89 5.86 -22.26
C PRO A 235 -7.51 5.27 -22.62
N GLY A 236 -7.47 4.02 -23.08
CA GLY A 236 -6.21 3.30 -23.33
C GLY A 236 -5.61 2.62 -22.10
N ALA A 237 -6.34 2.53 -20.99
CA ALA A 237 -5.89 1.78 -19.83
C ALA A 237 -5.54 0.32 -20.20
N MET A 238 -4.39 -0.14 -19.69
CA MET A 238 -3.82 -1.47 -19.96
C MET A 238 -3.50 -1.73 -21.44
N MET A 239 -3.22 -0.67 -22.21
CA MET A 239 -2.77 -0.77 -23.61
C MET A 239 -1.32 -0.26 -23.77
N PRO A 240 -0.29 -1.04 -23.38
CA PRO A 240 1.09 -0.56 -23.32
C PRO A 240 1.68 -0.12 -24.66
N ASN A 241 1.13 -0.62 -25.77
CA ASN A 241 1.61 -0.29 -27.12
C ASN A 241 0.83 0.85 -27.80
N PHE A 242 -0.26 1.34 -27.23
CA PHE A 242 -1.09 2.38 -27.86
C PHE A 242 -1.11 3.65 -27.02
N VAL A 243 -0.85 4.79 -27.67
CA VAL A 243 -0.87 6.11 -27.03
C VAL A 243 -1.89 7.03 -27.68
N ILE A 244 -2.51 7.92 -26.91
CA ILE A 244 -3.41 8.94 -27.46
C ILE A 244 -2.57 10.06 -28.07
N ALA A 245 -2.55 10.14 -29.40
CA ALA A 245 -1.67 11.04 -30.13
C ALA A 245 -2.28 12.43 -30.38
N ASN A 246 -3.60 12.61 -30.18
CA ASN A 246 -4.31 13.85 -30.52
C ASN A 246 -4.74 14.69 -29.30
N TRP A 247 -4.18 14.42 -28.12
CA TRP A 247 -4.43 15.17 -26.89
C TRP A 247 -3.33 16.18 -26.57
N TYR A 248 -2.08 15.84 -26.91
CA TYR A 248 -0.92 16.70 -26.75
C TYR A 248 -1.10 18.06 -27.42
N ASN A 249 -0.82 19.11 -26.65
CA ASN A 249 -0.82 20.49 -27.14
C ASN A 249 0.37 21.26 -26.54
N PRO A 250 1.46 21.49 -27.31
CA PRO A 250 2.62 22.24 -26.83
C PRO A 250 2.30 23.72 -26.54
N ASP A 251 1.18 24.24 -27.05
CA ASP A 251 0.72 25.61 -26.75
C ASP A 251 -0.19 25.67 -25.50
N ALA A 252 -0.37 24.57 -24.77
CA ALA A 252 -1.15 24.55 -23.54
C ALA A 252 -0.46 25.31 -22.40
N THR A 253 -1.26 25.73 -21.42
CA THR A 253 -0.81 26.43 -20.22
C THR A 253 -1.52 25.84 -19.02
N GLU A 254 -1.07 26.17 -17.80
CA GLU A 254 -1.75 25.82 -16.54
C GLU A 254 -3.24 26.23 -16.50
N ALA A 255 -3.63 27.23 -17.30
CA ALA A 255 -5.02 27.69 -17.39
C ALA A 255 -5.85 26.97 -18.47
N THR A 256 -5.22 26.14 -19.30
CA THR A 256 -5.89 25.37 -20.36
C THR A 256 -6.69 24.24 -19.70
N PRO A 257 -8.01 24.15 -19.91
CA PRO A 257 -8.81 23.14 -19.22
C PRO A 257 -8.44 21.71 -19.63
N TRP A 258 -8.20 20.85 -18.64
CA TRP A 258 -7.91 19.43 -18.86
C TRP A 258 -9.13 18.64 -19.36
N TYR A 259 -10.36 19.14 -19.21
CA TYR A 259 -11.57 18.37 -19.55
C TYR A 259 -11.99 18.47 -21.03
N GLU A 260 -11.28 19.23 -21.87
CA GLU A 260 -11.69 19.43 -23.28
C GLU A 260 -11.37 18.24 -24.21
N ALA A 261 -10.41 17.37 -23.85
CA ALA A 261 -9.84 16.39 -24.78
C ALA A 261 -10.72 15.13 -25.02
N ASN A 262 -11.70 14.84 -24.16
CA ASN A 262 -12.43 13.57 -24.25
C ASN A 262 -13.65 13.55 -25.18
N THR A 263 -13.96 14.64 -25.90
CA THR A 263 -15.27 14.83 -26.56
C THR A 263 -15.34 14.50 -28.07
N GLY A 264 -14.26 13.97 -28.68
CA GLY A 264 -14.17 13.76 -30.13
C GLY A 264 -13.58 12.42 -30.60
N VAL A 265 -13.07 12.41 -31.83
CA VAL A 265 -12.33 11.26 -32.39
C VAL A 265 -11.06 11.01 -31.58
N LYS A 266 -10.78 9.75 -31.26
CA LYS A 266 -9.52 9.31 -30.67
C LYS A 266 -8.58 8.87 -31.76
N ILE A 267 -7.36 9.38 -31.74
CA ILE A 267 -6.29 8.92 -32.62
C ILE A 267 -5.27 8.23 -31.73
N LEU A 268 -5.22 6.91 -31.83
CA LEU A 268 -4.23 6.10 -31.15
C LEU A 268 -3.04 5.89 -32.09
N LYS A 269 -1.83 5.96 -31.55
CA LYS A 269 -0.60 5.62 -32.26
C LYS A 269 0.04 4.40 -31.61
N TYR A 270 0.41 3.44 -32.44
CA TYR A 270 1.09 2.23 -32.02
C TYR A 270 2.60 2.42 -31.88
N TYR A 271 3.16 1.87 -30.81
CA TYR A 271 4.59 1.75 -30.54
C TYR A 271 4.95 0.32 -30.16
N SER A 272 6.00 -0.23 -30.78
CA SER A 272 6.58 -1.52 -30.37
C SER A 272 7.23 -1.48 -28.98
N GLY A 273 7.56 -0.27 -28.50
CA GLY A 273 8.09 0.01 -27.18
C GLY A 273 9.63 0.06 -27.11
N ALA A 274 10.14 0.83 -26.15
CA ALA A 274 11.51 0.79 -25.67
C ALA A 274 11.60 -0.12 -24.44
N THR A 275 12.77 -0.72 -24.19
CA THR A 275 13.00 -1.51 -22.97
C THR A 275 13.36 -0.58 -21.82
N LEU A 276 12.46 -0.43 -20.87
CA LEU A 276 12.75 0.15 -19.56
C LEU A 276 13.38 -0.93 -18.68
N SER A 277 14.56 -0.67 -18.12
CA SER A 277 15.20 -1.56 -17.17
C SER A 277 15.82 -0.81 -16.01
N GLY A 278 15.83 -1.42 -14.84
CA GLY A 278 16.33 -0.77 -13.64
C GLY A 278 16.36 -1.70 -12.44
N THR A 279 16.79 -1.14 -11.32
CA THR A 279 16.78 -1.76 -10.00
C THR A 279 15.93 -0.93 -9.05
N VAL A 280 15.19 -1.59 -8.16
CA VAL A 280 14.58 -0.94 -6.99
C VAL A 280 15.59 -1.03 -5.86
N GLU A 281 16.04 0.11 -5.36
CA GLU A 281 17.13 0.27 -4.40
C GLU A 281 16.63 0.93 -3.12
N LEU A 282 17.17 0.52 -1.98
CA LEU A 282 16.92 1.12 -0.66
C LEU A 282 18.12 1.94 -0.24
N GLY A 283 18.04 3.27 -0.40
CA GLY A 283 19.15 4.19 -0.15
C GLY A 283 20.45 3.68 -0.79
N ASP A 284 21.51 3.63 0.03
CA ASP A 284 22.81 3.04 -0.35
C ASP A 284 23.00 1.60 0.19
N PHE A 285 21.96 0.99 0.75
CA PHE A 285 22.06 -0.21 1.59
C PHE A 285 21.79 -1.52 0.84
N GLY A 286 20.96 -1.50 -0.21
CA GLY A 286 20.63 -2.72 -0.94
C GLY A 286 19.54 -2.57 -1.99
N THR A 287 19.08 -3.71 -2.52
CA THR A 287 17.98 -3.78 -3.49
C THR A 287 16.72 -4.30 -2.84
N VAL A 288 15.54 -3.84 -3.29
CA VAL A 288 14.25 -4.30 -2.79
C VAL A 288 13.77 -5.47 -3.66
N PRO A 289 13.78 -6.72 -3.16
CA PRO A 289 13.33 -7.86 -3.93
C PRO A 289 11.81 -7.83 -4.11
N LYS A 290 11.31 -8.36 -5.24
CA LYS A 290 9.88 -8.60 -5.49
C LYS A 290 8.96 -7.37 -5.36
N ALA A 291 9.50 -6.15 -5.45
CA ALA A 291 8.68 -4.94 -5.51
C ALA A 291 7.80 -4.98 -6.77
N ARG A 292 6.51 -4.64 -6.64
CA ARG A 292 5.61 -4.48 -7.80
C ARG A 292 5.69 -3.04 -8.30
N LEU A 293 5.86 -2.85 -9.59
CA LEU A 293 5.93 -1.56 -10.22
C LEU A 293 4.69 -1.30 -11.06
N LEU A 294 3.97 -0.22 -10.75
CA LEU A 294 2.94 0.36 -11.60
C LEU A 294 3.61 1.23 -12.66
N ILE A 295 3.26 1.03 -13.93
CA ILE A 295 3.68 1.89 -15.03
C ILE A 295 2.48 2.68 -15.54
N GLU A 296 2.60 3.99 -15.48
CA GLU A 296 1.62 4.95 -15.98
C GLU A 296 2.22 5.81 -17.08
N ARG A 297 1.37 6.24 -18.01
CA ARG A 297 1.71 7.23 -19.02
C ARG A 297 0.78 8.41 -18.88
N ASP A 298 1.31 9.62 -18.92
CA ASP A 298 0.49 10.81 -19.06
C ASP A 298 -0.14 10.84 -20.46
N ALA A 299 -1.46 10.96 -20.54
CA ALA A 299 -2.22 10.98 -21.78
C ALA A 299 -2.03 12.28 -22.59
N TYR A 300 -1.63 13.38 -21.94
CA TYR A 300 -1.34 14.63 -22.62
C TYR A 300 0.07 14.67 -23.21
N SER A 301 0.99 13.86 -22.70
CA SER A 301 2.39 13.91 -23.11
C SER A 301 2.68 13.71 -24.60
N GLY A 302 3.65 14.51 -25.07
CA GLY A 302 4.23 14.46 -26.41
C GLY A 302 5.25 13.33 -26.62
N GLU A 303 5.94 13.35 -27.77
CA GLU A 303 6.91 12.30 -28.17
C GLU A 303 8.36 12.81 -28.20
N ASP A 304 8.58 14.03 -27.74
CA ASP A 304 9.87 14.71 -27.74
C ASP A 304 10.63 14.48 -26.43
N ILE A 305 11.83 15.05 -26.32
CA ILE A 305 12.70 14.90 -25.13
C ILE A 305 12.07 15.57 -23.90
N PHE A 306 11.38 16.70 -24.11
CA PHE A 306 10.68 17.45 -23.09
C PHE A 306 9.19 17.43 -23.40
N ASP A 307 8.39 17.34 -22.34
CA ASP A 307 6.96 17.51 -22.45
C ASP A 307 6.65 18.99 -22.28
N GLU A 308 6.03 19.59 -23.31
CA GLU A 308 5.67 21.01 -23.29
C GLU A 308 4.22 21.23 -22.86
N ASP A 309 3.44 20.16 -22.66
CA ASP A 309 2.07 20.26 -22.16
C ASP A 309 2.08 20.16 -20.62
N PRO A 310 1.62 21.20 -19.88
CA PRO A 310 1.63 21.17 -18.43
C PRO A 310 0.46 20.38 -17.82
N ARG A 311 -0.48 19.89 -18.65
CA ARG A 311 -1.64 19.14 -18.16
C ARG A 311 -1.25 17.69 -17.94
N GLU A 312 -1.68 17.12 -16.83
CA GLU A 312 -1.43 15.71 -16.53
C GLU A 312 -2.73 14.90 -16.52
N TYR A 313 -2.65 13.68 -17.05
CA TYR A 313 -3.70 12.68 -17.00
C TYR A 313 -3.09 11.28 -17.04
N TRP A 314 -2.82 10.73 -15.86
CA TRP A 314 -2.09 9.49 -15.70
C TRP A 314 -2.96 8.25 -15.98
N ILE A 315 -2.53 7.45 -16.95
CA ILE A 315 -3.24 6.23 -17.38
C ILE A 315 -2.36 5.02 -17.08
N PRO A 316 -2.86 4.01 -16.32
CA PRO A 316 -2.11 2.77 -16.13
C PRO A 316 -1.97 2.03 -17.46
N ILE A 317 -0.73 1.74 -17.84
CA ILE A 317 -0.44 1.00 -19.07
C ILE A 317 0.03 -0.42 -18.79
N GLY A 318 0.49 -0.71 -17.57
CA GLY A 318 0.88 -2.05 -17.17
C GLY A 318 1.48 -2.11 -15.77
N THR A 319 1.88 -3.32 -15.41
CA THR A 319 2.51 -3.65 -14.13
C THR A 319 3.62 -4.67 -14.35
N VAL A 320 4.68 -4.63 -13.55
CA VAL A 320 5.77 -5.61 -13.56
C VAL A 320 6.28 -5.85 -12.15
N ASP A 321 6.64 -7.09 -11.83
CA ASP A 321 7.26 -7.43 -10.56
C ASP A 321 8.79 -7.49 -10.73
N ALA A 322 9.53 -6.91 -9.79
CA ALA A 322 10.98 -7.02 -9.73
C ALA A 322 11.41 -8.45 -9.36
N ASP A 323 12.60 -8.85 -9.82
CA ASP A 323 13.19 -10.14 -9.48
C ASP A 323 13.76 -10.18 -8.04
N GLU A 324 14.39 -11.30 -7.67
CA GLU A 324 15.03 -11.49 -6.36
C GLU A 324 16.19 -10.50 -6.08
N ASN A 325 16.72 -9.84 -7.10
CA ASN A 325 17.77 -8.83 -6.99
C ASN A 325 17.21 -7.41 -7.21
N GLY A 326 15.89 -7.24 -7.12
CA GLY A 326 15.20 -5.97 -7.33
C GLY A 326 15.24 -5.46 -8.77
N ARG A 327 15.59 -6.29 -9.76
CA ARG A 327 15.65 -5.88 -11.17
C ARG A 327 14.30 -6.01 -11.84
N PHE A 328 13.93 -5.04 -12.66
CA PHE A 328 12.71 -5.07 -13.45
C PHE A 328 12.98 -4.72 -14.91
N GLU A 329 12.11 -5.23 -15.79
CA GLU A 329 12.12 -4.92 -17.22
C GLU A 329 10.70 -4.80 -17.76
N PHE A 330 10.41 -3.72 -18.50
CA PHE A 330 9.09 -3.47 -19.09
C PHE A 330 9.19 -2.76 -20.44
N ARG A 331 8.26 -3.01 -21.36
CA ARG A 331 8.19 -2.31 -22.66
C ARG A 331 7.32 -1.06 -22.55
N VAL A 332 7.94 0.12 -22.67
CA VAL A 332 7.25 1.41 -22.56
C VAL A 332 7.06 2.09 -23.92
N PRO A 333 5.91 2.74 -24.17
CA PRO A 333 5.70 3.55 -25.37
C PRO A 333 6.34 4.94 -25.23
N ALA A 334 6.18 5.80 -26.23
CA ALA A 334 6.62 7.19 -26.17
C ALA A 334 5.72 8.03 -25.26
N GLY A 335 6.28 9.02 -24.56
CA GLY A 335 5.55 9.90 -23.65
C GLY A 335 6.27 10.15 -22.33
N HIS A 336 5.60 10.90 -21.47
CA HIS A 336 5.97 11.07 -20.08
C HIS A 336 5.49 9.86 -19.29
N ILE A 337 6.43 9.14 -18.69
CA ILE A 337 6.22 7.86 -17.99
C ILE A 337 6.46 8.07 -16.50
N ARG A 338 5.53 7.56 -15.69
CA ARG A 338 5.65 7.47 -14.24
C ARG A 338 5.73 6.00 -13.84
N VAL A 339 6.68 5.70 -12.98
CA VAL A 339 6.90 4.36 -12.43
C VAL A 339 6.83 4.45 -10.91
N THR A 340 5.87 3.76 -10.31
CA THR A 340 5.66 3.75 -8.87
C THR A 340 5.87 2.35 -8.32
N ALA A 341 6.75 2.18 -7.33
CA ALA A 341 6.99 0.89 -6.71
C ALA A 341 6.18 0.71 -5.42
N PHE A 342 5.75 -0.53 -5.23
CA PHE A 342 4.94 -0.96 -4.10
C PHE A 342 5.54 -2.21 -3.46
N SER A 343 5.39 -2.31 -2.15
CA SER A 343 5.49 -3.55 -1.37
C SER A 343 4.12 -3.87 -0.77
N GLY A 344 4.03 -4.90 0.08
CA GLY A 344 2.86 -5.01 0.94
C GLY A 344 1.69 -5.85 0.42
N PHE A 345 1.89 -6.65 -0.61
CA PHE A 345 0.79 -7.39 -1.23
C PHE A 345 0.47 -8.69 -0.50
N ALA A 346 -0.80 -8.86 -0.13
CA ALA A 346 -1.36 -10.10 0.42
C ALA A 346 -0.96 -11.34 -0.41
N ASP A 347 -0.72 -12.47 0.27
CA ASP A 347 -0.53 -13.78 -0.37
C ASP A 347 -1.70 -14.13 -1.31
N ASP A 348 -2.90 -13.65 -0.97
CA ASP A 348 -4.08 -13.66 -1.84
C ASP A 348 -4.39 -12.22 -2.33
N PRO A 349 -3.99 -11.86 -3.56
CA PRO A 349 -4.27 -10.55 -4.15
C PRO A 349 -5.76 -10.19 -4.21
N GLU A 350 -6.66 -11.19 -4.23
CA GLU A 350 -8.10 -10.91 -4.30
C GLU A 350 -8.64 -10.26 -3.01
N VAL A 351 -8.02 -10.51 -1.85
CA VAL A 351 -8.45 -9.88 -0.59
C VAL A 351 -8.30 -8.36 -0.65
N LEU A 352 -7.13 -7.87 -1.07
CA LEU A 352 -6.87 -6.43 -1.17
C LEU A 352 -7.63 -5.79 -2.33
N ARG A 353 -7.80 -6.50 -3.45
CA ARG A 353 -8.65 -6.02 -4.55
C ARG A 353 -10.12 -5.91 -4.15
N ASN A 354 -10.60 -6.81 -3.28
CA ASN A 354 -11.97 -6.73 -2.76
C ASN A 354 -12.18 -5.50 -1.87
N ALA A 355 -11.17 -5.05 -1.14
CA ALA A 355 -11.25 -3.78 -0.39
C ALA A 355 -11.50 -2.58 -1.34
N ASP A 356 -10.70 -2.44 -2.40
CA ASP A 356 -10.92 -1.38 -3.41
C ASP A 356 -12.29 -1.50 -4.11
N ARG A 357 -12.75 -2.73 -4.37
CA ARG A 357 -14.09 -2.99 -4.94
C ARG A 357 -15.19 -2.56 -3.97
N ASP A 358 -15.05 -2.89 -2.70
CA ASP A 358 -15.99 -2.54 -1.64
C ASP A 358 -16.04 -1.01 -1.45
N ASP A 359 -14.89 -0.33 -1.51
CA ASP A 359 -14.81 1.12 -1.49
C ASP A 359 -15.55 1.75 -2.69
N ILE A 360 -15.31 1.24 -3.91
CA ILE A 360 -16.03 1.69 -5.11
C ILE A 360 -17.54 1.47 -4.98
N VAL A 361 -17.98 0.35 -4.41
CA VAL A 361 -19.39 0.05 -4.18
C VAL A 361 -19.98 0.96 -3.10
N ALA A 362 -19.24 1.23 -2.02
CA ALA A 362 -19.65 2.15 -0.95
C ALA A 362 -19.78 3.60 -1.46
N ALA A 363 -18.92 4.00 -2.39
CA ALA A 363 -18.94 5.29 -3.07
C ALA A 363 -20.07 5.44 -4.10
N GLN A 364 -20.99 4.47 -4.21
CA GLN A 364 -22.15 4.58 -5.09
C GLN A 364 -22.93 5.85 -4.79
N GLN A 365 -23.12 6.68 -5.83
CA GLN A 365 -23.74 8.00 -5.74
C GLN A 365 -22.99 9.06 -4.89
N ASN A 366 -21.75 8.83 -4.49
CA ASN A 366 -20.91 9.79 -3.76
C ASN A 366 -19.95 10.54 -4.69
N PHE A 367 -20.37 11.69 -5.22
CA PHE A 367 -19.54 12.46 -6.16
C PHE A 367 -18.24 12.99 -5.54
N GLN A 368 -18.26 13.39 -4.27
CA GLN A 368 -17.11 13.99 -3.59
C GLN A 368 -15.97 12.99 -3.41
N GLU A 369 -16.29 11.74 -3.12
CA GLU A 369 -15.32 10.66 -2.96
C GLU A 369 -14.65 10.31 -4.29
N TRP A 370 -15.43 10.21 -5.37
CA TRP A 370 -14.90 10.06 -6.73
C TRP A 370 -13.99 11.23 -7.15
N GLN A 371 -14.31 12.46 -6.76
CA GLN A 371 -13.44 13.62 -7.01
C GLN A 371 -12.11 13.51 -6.26
N ALA A 372 -12.12 13.02 -5.01
CA ALA A 372 -10.91 12.84 -4.23
C ALA A 372 -9.97 11.79 -4.85
N TRP A 373 -10.50 10.66 -5.30
CA TRP A 373 -9.71 9.63 -6.00
C TRP A 373 -9.20 10.08 -7.38
N PHE A 374 -9.90 11.02 -8.00
CA PHE A 374 -9.51 11.52 -9.31
C PHE A 374 -8.31 12.48 -9.25
N ALA A 375 -8.03 13.09 -8.09
CA ALA A 375 -6.84 13.94 -7.90
C ALA A 375 -5.53 13.21 -8.25
N ASP A 376 -5.43 11.91 -7.91
CA ASP A 376 -4.30 11.04 -8.26
C ASP A 376 -4.05 10.96 -9.78
N VAL A 377 -5.14 10.85 -10.55
CA VAL A 377 -5.09 10.77 -12.02
C VAL A 377 -4.63 12.09 -12.62
N LEU A 378 -4.95 13.22 -11.98
CA LEU A 378 -4.52 14.55 -12.41
C LEU A 378 -3.11 14.93 -11.93
N GLY A 379 -2.40 14.04 -11.23
CA GLY A 379 -1.09 14.35 -10.66
C GLY A 379 -1.13 15.34 -9.50
N GLU A 380 -2.33 15.63 -8.96
CA GLU A 380 -2.50 16.55 -7.86
C GLU A 380 -2.10 15.86 -6.53
N SER A 381 -0.90 16.14 -6.03
CA SER A 381 -0.51 15.72 -4.69
C SER A 381 -1.24 16.55 -3.63
N LEU A 382 -1.89 15.90 -2.67
CA LEU A 382 -2.43 16.57 -1.47
C LEU A 382 -1.25 17.14 -0.66
N ASP A 383 -1.25 18.45 -0.40
CA ASP A 383 -0.20 19.19 0.33
C ASP A 383 0.45 18.38 1.46
N GLY A 384 1.68 17.90 1.24
CA GLY A 384 2.51 17.27 2.26
C GLY A 384 2.15 15.82 2.66
N GLY A 385 1.24 15.15 1.94
CA GLY A 385 0.89 13.74 2.17
C GLY A 385 1.47 12.78 1.12
N ALA A 386 1.59 11.49 1.47
CA ALA A 386 1.90 10.45 0.50
C ALA A 386 0.77 10.31 -0.54
N ARG A 387 1.12 10.12 -1.81
CA ARG A 387 0.17 9.88 -2.91
C ARG A 387 -0.71 8.67 -2.59
N SER A 388 -2.02 8.82 -2.77
CA SER A 388 -2.99 7.72 -2.64
C SER A 388 -3.47 7.30 -4.02
N ILE A 389 -3.28 6.02 -4.36
CA ILE A 389 -3.60 5.48 -5.68
C ILE A 389 -5.12 5.40 -5.87
N ASN A 390 -5.60 5.83 -7.03
CA ASN A 390 -6.99 5.66 -7.42
C ASN A 390 -7.37 4.16 -7.40
N PRO A 391 -8.47 3.76 -6.74
CA PRO A 391 -8.85 2.35 -6.61
C PRO A 391 -9.10 1.67 -7.97
N VAL A 392 -9.53 2.42 -9.00
CA VAL A 392 -9.64 1.89 -10.37
C VAL A 392 -8.27 1.53 -10.93
N THR A 393 -7.28 2.41 -10.77
CA THR A 393 -5.89 2.16 -11.16
C THR A 393 -5.32 0.98 -10.38
N GLY A 394 -5.57 0.93 -9.06
CA GLY A 394 -5.21 -0.17 -8.18
C GLY A 394 -5.69 -1.53 -8.68
N ILE A 395 -6.98 -1.64 -8.99
CA ILE A 395 -7.59 -2.89 -9.48
C ILE A 395 -7.08 -3.27 -10.87
N LEU A 396 -6.92 -2.31 -11.78
CA LEU A 396 -6.50 -2.56 -13.17
C LEU A 396 -5.03 -3.01 -13.25
N ALA A 397 -4.15 -2.36 -12.48
CA ALA A 397 -2.72 -2.64 -12.48
C ALA A 397 -2.30 -3.67 -11.40
N ASN A 398 -3.26 -4.25 -10.68
CA ASN A 398 -3.02 -5.22 -9.62
C ASN A 398 -2.10 -4.69 -8.50
N VAL A 399 -2.28 -3.42 -8.13
CA VAL A 399 -1.55 -2.74 -7.04
C VAL A 399 -2.45 -2.35 -5.86
N SER A 400 -3.71 -2.83 -5.84
CA SER A 400 -4.65 -2.66 -4.73
C SER A 400 -4.05 -3.07 -3.39
N GLY A 401 -4.21 -2.19 -2.38
CA GLY A 401 -3.70 -2.39 -1.01
C GLY A 401 -2.17 -2.44 -0.86
N GLY A 402 -1.41 -2.22 -1.93
CA GLY A 402 0.05 -2.12 -1.86
C GLY A 402 0.50 -0.86 -1.15
N LYS A 403 1.59 -0.96 -0.37
CA LYS A 403 2.23 0.19 0.26
C LYS A 403 3.20 0.82 -0.73
N MET A 404 2.93 2.07 -1.10
CA MET A 404 3.82 2.85 -1.98
C MET A 404 5.18 3.06 -1.32
N LEU A 405 6.25 2.74 -2.03
CA LEU A 405 7.63 2.92 -1.58
C LEU A 405 8.24 4.21 -2.12
N GLY A 406 7.97 4.52 -3.39
CA GLY A 406 8.50 5.68 -4.09
C GLY A 406 8.11 5.68 -5.56
N GLU A 407 8.46 6.74 -6.27
CA GLU A 407 8.19 6.89 -7.70
C GLU A 407 9.29 7.64 -8.45
N ILE A 408 9.34 7.45 -9.76
CA ILE A 408 10.18 8.21 -10.67
C ILE A 408 9.38 8.57 -11.92
N GLU A 409 9.76 9.71 -12.52
CA GLU A 409 9.18 10.19 -13.76
C GLU A 409 10.28 10.51 -14.78
N PHE A 410 10.01 10.21 -16.06
CA PHE A 410 10.93 10.51 -17.16
C PHE A 410 10.23 10.45 -18.52
N ASN A 411 10.83 11.11 -19.52
CA ASN A 411 10.33 11.11 -20.89
C ASN A 411 10.98 10.05 -21.77
N VAL A 412 10.15 9.43 -22.62
CA VAL A 412 10.55 8.49 -23.66
C VAL A 412 10.22 9.08 -25.02
N THR A 413 11.24 9.27 -25.85
CA THR A 413 11.03 9.84 -27.19
C THR A 413 10.39 8.85 -28.17
N GLY A 414 9.68 9.36 -29.18
CA GLY A 414 9.10 8.54 -30.25
C GLY A 414 10.13 7.67 -30.98
N ALA A 415 11.36 8.18 -31.17
CA ALA A 415 12.44 7.44 -31.81
C ALA A 415 12.97 6.29 -30.93
N GLN A 416 12.97 6.46 -29.59
CA GLN A 416 13.35 5.38 -28.68
C GLN A 416 12.27 4.31 -28.59
N ALA A 417 11.00 4.70 -28.52
CA ALA A 417 9.86 3.79 -28.43
C ALA A 417 9.64 2.96 -29.71
N ASP A 418 10.16 3.42 -30.86
CA ASP A 418 10.06 2.75 -32.16
C ASP A 418 11.23 1.80 -32.46
N THR A 419 11.71 1.08 -31.43
CA THR A 419 12.88 0.20 -31.57
C THR A 419 12.62 -1.25 -31.20
N ASN A 420 11.39 -1.58 -30.82
CA ASN A 420 10.98 -2.92 -30.38
C ASN A 420 11.92 -3.51 -29.31
N GLY A 421 12.24 -2.70 -28.31
CA GLY A 421 13.19 -3.04 -27.24
C GLY A 421 14.66 -2.80 -27.58
N GLY A 422 14.97 -2.30 -28.78
CA GLY A 422 16.35 -1.98 -29.17
C GLY A 422 16.95 -0.80 -28.40
N SER A 423 16.12 0.16 -27.97
CA SER A 423 16.50 1.24 -27.07
C SER A 423 16.29 0.81 -25.62
N VAL A 424 17.36 0.81 -24.82
CA VAL A 424 17.32 0.50 -23.39
C VAL A 424 17.38 1.79 -22.58
N ILE A 425 16.35 2.02 -21.77
CA ILE A 425 16.21 3.16 -20.88
C ILE A 425 16.52 2.65 -19.47
N SER A 426 17.70 2.98 -18.97
CA SER A 426 18.14 2.53 -17.64
C SER A 426 17.73 3.55 -16.57
N LYS A 427 16.77 3.17 -15.72
CA LYS A 427 16.21 4.01 -14.65
C LYS A 427 15.96 3.16 -13.42
N SER A 428 16.72 3.41 -12.35
CA SER A 428 16.56 2.75 -11.05
C SER A 428 15.77 3.63 -10.10
N LEU A 429 15.01 3.01 -9.21
CA LEU A 429 14.21 3.68 -8.18
C LEU A 429 15.01 3.67 -6.87
N SER A 430 15.29 4.83 -6.28
CA SER A 430 15.94 4.91 -4.96
C SER A 430 14.90 5.28 -3.92
N ILE A 431 14.61 4.33 -3.03
CA ILE A 431 13.67 4.47 -1.92
C ILE A 431 14.44 4.95 -0.69
N PRO A 432 14.02 6.03 -0.03
CA PRO A 432 14.66 6.45 1.20
C PRO A 432 14.44 5.39 2.29
N ALA A 433 15.51 5.06 3.01
CA ALA A 433 15.43 4.23 4.20
C ALA A 433 14.53 4.88 5.26
N SER A 434 13.73 4.06 5.95
CA SER A 434 12.89 4.51 7.06
C SER A 434 13.33 3.86 8.37
N SER A 435 12.77 4.35 9.48
CA SER A 435 13.09 3.90 10.82
C SER A 435 11.84 3.85 11.68
N ALA A 436 11.81 2.95 12.66
CA ALA A 436 10.72 2.88 13.62
C ALA A 436 11.27 2.82 15.05
N THR A 437 10.63 3.58 15.95
CA THR A 437 10.98 3.62 17.37
C THR A 437 9.75 3.43 18.23
N GLY A 438 9.89 2.64 19.28
CA GLY A 438 8.78 2.25 20.13
C GLY A 438 9.21 1.67 21.46
N VAL A 439 8.24 1.22 22.25
CA VAL A 439 8.45 0.54 23.54
C VAL A 439 7.74 -0.79 23.51
N LEU A 440 8.41 -1.82 24.04
CA LEU A 440 7.87 -3.15 24.25
C LEU A 440 7.50 -3.33 25.73
N THR A 441 6.22 -3.59 26.01
CA THR A 441 5.71 -3.80 27.37
C THR A 441 4.96 -5.11 27.50
N TRP A 442 4.85 -5.62 28.72
CA TRP A 442 3.99 -6.74 29.05
C TRP A 442 2.51 -6.35 29.01
N GLU A 443 1.65 -7.24 28.53
CA GLU A 443 0.19 -7.11 28.58
C GLU A 443 -0.42 -8.32 29.29
N GLY A 444 -1.35 -8.10 30.22
CA GLY A 444 -2.01 -9.17 30.97
C GLY A 444 -2.42 -8.73 32.39
N HIS A 445 -2.04 -9.52 33.40
CA HIS A 445 -2.43 -9.30 34.79
C HIS A 445 -1.86 -7.99 35.37
N SER A 446 -2.60 -7.39 36.31
CA SER A 446 -2.28 -6.08 36.93
C SER A 446 -0.90 -5.99 37.59
N SER A 447 -0.29 -7.13 37.94
CA SER A 447 1.05 -7.19 38.56
C SER A 447 2.19 -6.86 37.60
N PHE A 448 2.03 -7.14 36.31
CA PHE A 448 3.06 -6.91 35.29
C PHE A 448 2.59 -6.10 34.08
N ASN A 449 1.28 -5.85 33.93
CA ASN A 449 0.75 -5.07 32.82
C ASN A 449 1.40 -3.68 32.72
N GLY A 450 1.93 -3.35 31.56
CA GLY A 450 2.66 -2.12 31.29
C GLY A 450 4.11 -2.11 31.77
N GLN A 451 4.63 -3.20 32.36
CA GLN A 451 6.05 -3.29 32.69
C GLN A 451 6.89 -3.44 31.42
N PRO A 452 8.00 -2.71 31.29
CA PRO A 452 8.83 -2.76 30.10
C PRO A 452 9.63 -4.06 29.99
N LEU A 453 9.72 -4.62 28.78
CA LEU A 453 10.61 -5.73 28.47
C LEU A 453 11.99 -5.20 28.09
N SER A 454 12.84 -4.94 29.08
CA SER A 454 14.21 -4.48 28.85
C SER A 454 15.19 -5.62 28.52
N SER A 455 16.21 -5.36 27.70
CA SER A 455 17.28 -6.30 27.35
C SER A 455 16.82 -7.60 26.67
N HIS A 456 15.74 -7.54 25.88
CA HIS A 456 15.25 -8.66 25.07
C HIS A 456 15.68 -8.46 23.61
N GLU A 457 15.94 -9.57 22.92
CA GLU A 457 16.23 -9.56 21.48
C GLU A 457 14.93 -9.62 20.68
N LEU A 458 14.86 -8.77 19.66
CA LEU A 458 13.75 -8.65 18.73
C LEU A 458 14.21 -9.03 17.33
N MET A 459 13.43 -9.92 16.73
CA MET A 459 13.58 -10.31 15.33
C MET A 459 12.40 -9.71 14.55
N PHE A 460 12.71 -8.98 13.49
CA PHE A 460 11.71 -8.42 12.59
C PHE A 460 11.79 -9.13 11.25
N THR A 461 10.69 -9.74 10.84
CA THR A 461 10.59 -10.40 9.53
C THR A 461 9.56 -9.66 8.70
N ASP A 462 9.96 -9.13 7.55
CA ASP A 462 9.01 -8.52 6.62
C ASP A 462 7.95 -9.56 6.23
N ILE A 463 6.67 -9.20 6.37
CA ILE A 463 5.55 -10.12 6.14
C ILE A 463 5.52 -10.66 4.71
N TRP A 464 6.12 -9.94 3.76
CA TRP A 464 5.92 -10.12 2.31
C TRP A 464 7.15 -10.70 1.63
N THR A 465 8.33 -10.16 1.94
CA THR A 465 9.58 -10.69 1.39
C THR A 465 10.08 -11.89 2.19
N GLU A 466 9.56 -12.09 3.41
CA GLU A 466 10.10 -13.02 4.43
C GLU A 466 11.58 -12.72 4.74
N GLU A 467 12.03 -11.49 4.47
CA GLU A 467 13.37 -11.02 4.77
C GLU A 467 13.45 -10.62 6.24
N GLU A 468 14.46 -11.12 6.93
CA GLU A 468 14.71 -10.82 8.33
C GLU A 468 15.65 -9.62 8.43
N LEU A 469 15.21 -8.59 9.16
CA LEU A 469 16.06 -7.45 9.49
C LEU A 469 17.11 -7.83 10.54
N PRO A 470 18.20 -7.06 10.64
CA PRO A 470 19.15 -7.20 11.73
C PRO A 470 18.45 -7.19 13.10
N HIS A 471 18.83 -8.12 13.96
CA HIS A 471 18.24 -8.26 15.29
C HIS A 471 18.44 -6.98 16.12
N VAL A 472 17.39 -6.53 16.80
CA VAL A 472 17.41 -5.32 17.63
C VAL A 472 17.22 -5.71 19.08
N TRP A 473 17.92 -5.03 19.98
CA TRP A 473 17.78 -5.26 21.41
C TRP A 473 16.96 -4.15 22.05
N THR A 474 16.04 -4.52 22.95
CA THR A 474 15.34 -3.54 23.78
C THR A 474 16.28 -2.97 24.82
N THR A 475 16.14 -1.67 25.08
CA THR A 475 17.08 -0.95 25.95
C THR A 475 16.73 -1.17 27.43
N ASN A 476 17.71 -0.93 28.31
CA ASN A 476 17.54 -0.97 29.76
C ASN A 476 17.38 0.43 30.39
N GLY A 477 17.06 1.45 29.60
CA GLY A 477 17.06 2.85 30.03
C GLY A 477 18.29 3.65 29.58
N THR A 478 19.28 2.98 28.97
CA THR A 478 20.48 3.58 28.40
C THR A 478 20.89 2.88 27.11
N VAL A 479 21.37 3.63 26.13
CA VAL A 479 21.92 3.08 24.87
C VAL A 479 23.31 3.64 24.64
N VAL A 480 24.25 2.77 24.32
CA VAL A 480 25.58 3.15 23.82
C VAL A 480 25.60 2.90 22.32
N THR A 481 26.02 3.90 21.56
CA THR A 481 26.17 3.82 20.11
C THR A 481 27.64 3.96 19.76
N ASP A 482 28.05 3.40 18.62
CA ASP A 482 29.38 3.55 18.05
C ASP A 482 29.30 4.24 16.68
N GLY A 483 30.44 4.71 16.18
CA GLY A 483 30.53 5.36 14.87
C GLY A 483 30.29 4.44 13.67
N GLU A 484 30.29 3.11 13.84
CA GLU A 484 29.96 2.15 12.77
C GLU A 484 28.43 1.99 12.61
N HIS A 485 27.66 2.20 13.68
CA HIS A 485 26.19 2.10 13.68
C HIS A 485 25.55 3.30 14.39
N PRO A 486 25.63 4.52 13.82
CA PRO A 486 25.02 5.71 14.41
C PRO A 486 23.49 5.55 14.45
N ARG A 487 22.89 5.77 15.61
CA ARG A 487 21.42 5.72 15.80
C ARG A 487 20.86 7.12 15.92
N VAL A 488 19.60 7.29 15.50
CA VAL A 488 18.85 8.55 15.65
C VAL A 488 17.74 8.36 16.66
N PHE A 489 17.65 9.26 17.64
CA PHE A 489 16.63 9.29 18.68
C PHE A 489 15.87 10.61 18.61
N ARG A 490 14.57 10.59 18.90
CA ARG A 490 13.76 11.80 18.97
C ARG A 490 12.93 11.78 20.25
N GLY A 491 12.83 12.94 20.91
CA GLY A 491 12.05 13.08 22.14
C GLY A 491 12.80 13.88 23.20
N GLU A 492 12.39 13.73 24.45
CA GLU A 492 13.07 14.32 25.60
C GLU A 492 14.13 13.33 26.12
N GLY A 493 15.34 13.81 26.34
CA GLY A 493 16.42 12.94 26.81
C GLY A 493 17.74 13.66 26.97
N GLU A 494 18.74 12.88 27.35
CA GLU A 494 20.11 13.31 27.55
C GLU A 494 21.05 12.44 26.72
N VAL A 495 21.92 13.09 25.93
CA VAL A 495 23.02 12.44 25.22
C VAL A 495 24.35 12.93 25.77
N THR A 496 25.30 12.03 25.96
CA THR A 496 26.71 12.34 26.19
C THR A 496 27.52 11.84 25.00
N PHE A 497 28.07 12.75 24.19
CA PHE A 497 28.82 12.40 22.99
C PHE A 497 30.20 11.85 23.35
N THR A 498 30.53 10.69 22.78
CA THR A 498 31.86 10.07 22.86
C THR A 498 32.59 10.08 21.52
N GLY A 499 31.91 10.49 20.44
CA GLY A 499 32.48 10.71 19.11
C GLY A 499 31.66 11.71 18.31
N ALA A 500 31.68 11.59 16.98
CA ALA A 500 30.95 12.49 16.09
C ALA A 500 29.43 12.34 16.26
N GLY A 501 28.70 13.44 16.27
CA GLY A 501 27.25 13.42 16.46
C GLY A 501 26.56 14.77 16.30
N MET A 502 25.24 14.74 16.35
CA MET A 502 24.39 15.90 16.08
C MET A 502 23.20 15.95 17.04
N VAL A 503 22.81 17.14 17.46
CA VAL A 503 21.51 17.40 18.10
C VAL A 503 20.80 18.54 17.38
N LEU A 504 19.58 18.30 16.93
CA LEU A 504 18.65 19.34 16.50
C LEU A 504 17.62 19.55 17.62
N SER A 505 17.71 20.65 18.35
CA SER A 505 16.79 20.93 19.45
C SER A 505 15.43 21.43 18.95
N GLU A 506 14.33 20.93 19.52
CA GLU A 506 12.97 21.46 19.30
C GLU A 506 12.62 22.59 20.29
N GLY A 507 13.53 22.88 21.23
CA GLY A 507 13.36 23.89 22.27
C GLY A 507 14.69 24.33 22.87
N GLU A 508 14.65 24.99 24.03
CA GLU A 508 15.88 25.26 24.79
C GLU A 508 16.39 23.95 25.42
N VAL A 509 17.65 23.62 25.17
CA VAL A 509 18.34 22.46 25.73
C VAL A 509 19.45 22.93 26.67
N LEU A 510 19.70 22.13 27.72
CA LEU A 510 20.83 22.32 28.63
C LEU A 510 22.06 21.64 28.03
N VAL A 511 23.11 22.42 27.78
CA VAL A 511 24.34 21.96 27.16
C VAL A 511 25.48 22.11 28.18
N SER A 512 26.26 21.06 28.38
CA SER A 512 27.36 21.03 29.34
C SER A 512 28.61 20.42 28.74
N ASP A 513 29.76 21.05 29.04
CA ASP A 513 31.10 20.67 28.56
C ASP A 513 31.18 20.39 27.05
N PHE A 514 30.43 21.16 26.24
CA PHE A 514 30.27 20.91 24.81
C PHE A 514 31.45 21.42 23.99
N THR A 515 31.92 20.56 23.09
CA THR A 515 32.97 20.84 22.11
C THR A 515 32.46 20.49 20.72
N GLY A 516 32.41 21.49 19.83
CA GLY A 516 31.84 21.34 18.49
C GLY A 516 31.20 22.64 17.97
N ASN A 517 30.49 22.54 16.86
CA ASN A 517 29.81 23.67 16.23
C ASN A 517 28.38 23.82 16.75
N TYR A 518 28.05 25.00 17.26
CA TYR A 518 26.69 25.39 17.64
C TYR A 518 26.14 26.38 16.60
N THR A 519 25.07 25.99 15.91
CA THR A 519 24.35 26.81 14.94
C THR A 519 22.97 27.20 15.46
N ARG A 520 22.59 28.48 15.36
CA ARG A 520 21.23 28.94 15.64
C ARG A 520 20.69 29.79 14.51
N GLN A 521 19.39 29.68 14.30
CA GLN A 521 18.67 30.49 13.33
C GLN A 521 18.20 31.81 13.96
N ILE A 522 18.36 32.91 13.23
CA ILE A 522 17.94 34.25 13.60
C ILE A 522 16.79 34.64 12.66
N ALA A 523 15.59 34.78 13.22
CA ALA A 523 14.41 35.13 12.46
C ALA A 523 14.45 36.58 11.95
N ASN A 524 13.62 36.85 10.92
CA ASN A 524 13.55 38.15 10.26
C ASN A 524 13.35 39.29 11.26
N ASN A 525 14.12 40.37 11.10
CA ASN A 525 14.06 41.57 11.92
C ASN A 525 14.44 41.35 13.40
N HIS A 526 15.05 40.21 13.74
CA HIS A 526 15.71 40.01 15.03
C HIS A 526 17.20 40.26 14.94
N SER A 527 17.79 40.64 16.08
CA SER A 527 19.22 40.84 16.19
C SER A 527 19.86 39.85 17.17
N PHE A 528 21.07 39.44 16.87
CA PHE A 528 21.90 38.60 17.74
C PHE A 528 23.32 39.17 17.81
N THR A 529 24.07 38.90 18.88
CA THR A 529 25.45 39.35 19.04
C THR A 529 26.31 38.16 19.41
N GLY A 530 27.35 37.90 18.62
CA GLY A 530 28.20 36.72 18.77
C GLY A 530 29.53 36.86 18.02
N ASP A 531 30.35 35.83 18.16
CA ASP A 531 31.63 35.61 17.51
C ASP A 531 31.53 34.29 16.75
N GLY A 532 31.52 34.35 15.42
CA GLY A 532 31.31 33.17 14.58
C GLY A 532 30.98 33.50 13.12
N SER A 533 30.55 32.47 12.40
CA SER A 533 30.12 32.54 11.00
C SER A 533 28.65 32.95 10.93
N PHE A 534 28.32 33.86 10.01
CA PHE A 534 26.97 34.28 9.70
C PHE A 534 26.65 33.99 8.24
N SER A 535 25.55 33.27 7.99
CA SER A 535 25.10 32.91 6.64
C SER A 535 23.66 33.38 6.42
N GLY A 536 23.41 34.11 5.32
CA GLY A 536 22.09 34.62 4.95
C GLY A 536 22.16 36.07 4.49
N ALA A 537 21.07 36.82 4.68
CA ALA A 537 20.99 38.23 4.31
C ALA A 537 20.64 39.12 5.50
N GLY A 538 21.29 40.28 5.63
CA GLY A 538 21.01 41.19 6.74
C GLY A 538 21.99 42.34 6.90
N GLN A 539 21.91 42.99 8.06
CA GLN A 539 22.81 44.05 8.48
C GLN A 539 23.73 43.56 9.60
N PHE A 540 25.04 43.75 9.46
CA PHE A 540 26.04 43.41 10.46
C PHE A 540 26.73 44.66 11.02
N ILE A 541 26.94 44.72 12.33
CA ILE A 541 27.63 45.80 13.02
C ILE A 541 28.71 45.17 13.89
N GLY A 542 29.97 45.26 13.47
CA GLY A 542 31.06 44.54 14.14
C GLY A 542 32.39 44.62 13.42
N ALA A 543 33.29 43.72 13.81
CA ALA A 543 34.54 43.45 13.12
C ALA A 543 34.40 42.16 12.32
N ILE A 544 34.79 42.19 11.04
CA ILE A 544 34.85 41.01 10.18
C ILE A 544 36.22 40.36 10.42
N THR A 545 36.24 39.04 10.61
CA THR A 545 37.44 38.25 10.89
C THR A 545 37.88 37.41 9.70
N SER A 546 36.99 37.17 8.73
CA SER A 546 37.26 36.55 7.44
C SER A 546 37.91 37.53 6.43
N ASP A 547 38.58 36.98 5.40
CA ASP A 547 39.23 37.74 4.32
C ASP A 547 38.24 38.20 3.23
N ASP A 548 37.05 38.70 3.63
CA ASP A 548 36.00 39.08 2.70
C ASP A 548 36.26 40.42 2.00
N THR A 549 35.95 40.47 0.71
CA THR A 549 36.09 41.70 -0.09
C THR A 549 34.90 42.64 0.15
N VAL A 550 35.08 43.62 1.02
CA VAL A 550 34.04 44.62 1.35
C VAL A 550 34.11 45.83 0.41
N THR A 551 33.04 46.03 -0.37
CA THR A 551 32.86 47.19 -1.28
C THR A 551 31.83 48.17 -0.71
N PRO A 552 31.83 49.48 -1.00
CA PRO A 552 30.72 50.37 -0.60
C PRO A 552 29.38 49.95 -1.21
N CYS A 553 28.31 49.96 -0.41
CA CYS A 553 26.96 49.61 -0.88
C CYS A 553 26.46 50.60 -1.95
N LEU A 554 25.77 50.09 -2.98
CA LEU A 554 25.13 50.88 -4.03
C LEU A 554 23.62 50.88 -3.77
N ASN A 555 23.01 52.05 -3.57
CA ASN A 555 21.56 52.18 -3.29
C ASN A 555 21.03 51.31 -2.13
N GLU A 556 21.80 51.19 -1.04
CA GLU A 556 21.41 50.38 0.15
C GLU A 556 21.22 48.88 -0.14
N THR A 557 21.83 48.36 -1.22
CA THR A 557 21.86 46.94 -1.56
C THR A 557 23.29 46.45 -1.80
N VAL A 558 23.50 45.15 -1.63
CA VAL A 558 24.76 44.47 -1.97
C VAL A 558 24.91 44.46 -3.51
N PRO A 559 26.05 44.90 -4.08
CA PRO A 559 26.28 44.87 -5.53
C PRO A 559 26.38 43.44 -6.09
N GLU A 560 25.96 43.22 -7.35
CA GLU A 560 26.10 41.92 -8.02
C GLU A 560 27.55 41.41 -8.01
N GLY A 561 27.74 40.16 -7.60
CA GLY A 561 29.04 39.49 -7.51
C GLY A 561 29.83 39.74 -6.22
N PHE A 562 29.24 40.41 -5.23
CA PHE A 562 29.80 40.57 -3.88
C PHE A 562 28.83 40.02 -2.84
N GLU A 563 29.35 39.47 -1.75
CA GLU A 563 28.55 38.94 -0.63
C GLU A 563 28.36 39.97 0.49
N MET A 564 29.14 41.05 0.47
CA MET A 564 29.09 42.08 1.51
C MET A 564 29.44 43.48 1.00
N CYS A 565 28.79 44.49 1.59
CA CYS A 565 29.11 45.88 1.36
C CYS A 565 29.09 46.75 2.63
N SER A 566 29.90 47.82 2.67
CA SER A 566 29.97 48.76 3.80
C SER A 566 28.97 49.92 3.65
N ILE A 567 28.29 50.28 4.74
CA ILE A 567 27.39 51.45 4.82
C ILE A 567 28.21 52.71 5.09
N ALA A 568 28.11 53.70 4.21
CA ALA A 568 28.85 54.95 4.35
C ALA A 568 28.38 55.78 5.57
N ASN A 569 29.34 56.33 6.33
CA ASN A 569 29.10 57.20 7.50
C ASN A 569 28.42 56.53 8.71
N SER A 570 28.42 55.19 8.81
CA SER A 570 27.98 54.49 10.03
C SER A 570 29.03 54.58 11.15
N ASN A 571 28.60 54.86 12.38
CA ASN A 571 29.45 54.75 13.58
C ASN A 571 28.66 54.09 14.72
N PRO A 572 28.97 52.85 15.13
CA PRO A 572 30.05 51.96 14.66
C PRO A 572 29.91 51.51 13.18
N PRO A 573 30.98 50.94 12.57
CA PRO A 573 30.95 50.42 11.20
C PRO A 573 29.81 49.41 11.02
N ALA A 574 29.00 49.59 9.99
CA ALA A 574 27.89 48.72 9.64
C ALA A 574 28.01 48.24 8.19
N TYR A 575 27.59 47.01 7.95
CA TYR A 575 27.70 46.30 6.69
C TYR A 575 26.33 45.71 6.32
N LEU A 576 26.06 45.59 5.03
CA LEU A 576 24.99 44.74 4.50
C LEU A 576 25.64 43.52 3.88
N PHE A 577 25.06 42.36 4.11
CA PHE A 577 25.54 41.10 3.55
C PHE A 577 24.39 40.29 2.97
N ASP A 578 24.72 39.47 1.99
CA ASP A 578 23.88 38.47 1.33
C ASP A 578 24.82 37.35 0.88
N GLY A 579 25.11 36.42 1.78
CA GLY A 579 26.20 35.45 1.67
C GLY A 579 26.71 34.96 3.02
N ASN A 580 27.95 34.47 3.08
CA ASN A 580 28.55 33.91 4.30
C ASN A 580 29.84 34.64 4.69
N PHE A 581 30.01 34.95 5.98
CA PHE A 581 31.23 35.58 6.48
C PHE A 581 31.48 35.28 7.97
N ASP A 582 32.72 35.45 8.44
CA ASP A 582 33.07 35.35 9.86
C ASP A 582 33.22 36.72 10.49
N GLY A 583 32.71 36.89 11.70
CA GLY A 583 32.90 38.15 12.41
C GLY A 583 32.47 38.14 13.88
N VAL A 584 32.86 39.23 14.54
CA VAL A 584 32.49 39.52 15.94
C VAL A 584 31.62 40.76 15.96
N GLY A 585 30.34 40.61 16.28
CA GLY A 585 29.43 41.74 16.24
C GLY A 585 27.96 41.41 16.37
N LYS A 586 27.14 42.45 16.15
CA LYS A 586 25.68 42.38 16.17
C LYS A 586 25.16 42.24 14.74
N VAL A 587 24.49 41.13 14.46
CA VAL A 587 23.73 40.92 13.22
C VAL A 587 22.26 41.30 13.41
N THR A 588 21.60 41.78 12.36
CA THR A 588 20.15 41.98 12.28
C THR A 588 19.67 41.34 10.96
N ALA A 589 18.87 40.29 11.07
CA ALA A 589 18.50 39.46 9.92
C ALA A 589 17.46 40.15 9.02
N ASN A 590 17.61 39.99 7.70
CA ASN A 590 16.64 40.35 6.68
C ASN A 590 16.23 39.06 5.94
N GLY A 591 15.14 38.44 6.38
CA GLY A 591 14.80 37.05 6.06
C GLY A 591 15.25 36.11 7.19
N THR A 592 16.12 35.15 6.91
CA THR A 592 16.66 34.21 7.90
C THR A 592 18.18 34.27 7.83
N VAL A 593 18.84 34.31 8.98
CA VAL A 593 20.30 34.23 9.08
C VAL A 593 20.69 33.13 10.06
N ASP A 594 21.59 32.25 9.66
CA ASP A 594 22.19 31.24 10.52
C ASP A 594 23.48 31.79 11.13
N TYR A 595 23.61 31.67 12.45
CA TYR A 595 24.82 31.96 13.20
C TYR A 595 25.45 30.66 13.67
N THR A 596 26.70 30.41 13.31
CA THR A 596 27.47 29.23 13.73
C THR A 596 28.69 29.67 14.54
N ALA A 597 28.85 29.10 15.73
CA ALA A 597 30.02 29.34 16.58
C ALA A 597 30.68 28.02 16.97
N GLU A 598 32.01 27.99 16.93
CA GLU A 598 32.83 26.90 17.44
C GLU A 598 32.94 27.02 18.96
N MET A 599 32.56 25.96 19.67
CA MET A 599 32.55 25.87 21.12
C MET A 599 33.63 24.89 21.58
N TYR A 600 34.28 25.19 22.70
CA TYR A 600 35.27 24.30 23.31
C TYR A 600 35.06 24.22 24.82
N ARG A 601 34.55 23.07 25.30
CA ARG A 601 34.20 22.84 26.71
C ARG A 601 33.29 23.91 27.33
N GLU A 602 32.32 24.37 26.55
CA GLU A 602 31.39 25.42 26.97
C GLU A 602 30.12 24.83 27.60
N THR A 603 29.52 25.57 28.54
CA THR A 603 28.27 25.17 29.22
C THR A 603 27.27 26.31 29.15
N PHE A 604 26.13 26.08 28.51
CA PHE A 604 25.13 27.11 28.23
C PHE A 604 23.73 26.50 28.01
N ILE A 605 22.74 27.38 27.88
CA ILE A 605 21.39 26.99 27.43
C ILE A 605 21.25 27.54 26.00
N GLY A 606 20.90 26.66 25.07
CA GLY A 606 20.84 26.98 23.65
C GLY A 606 19.63 26.36 22.98
N ASN A 607 19.24 26.94 21.85
CA ASN A 607 18.32 26.32 20.90
C ASN A 607 18.97 26.44 19.52
N GLY A 608 19.04 25.33 18.80
CA GLY A 608 19.57 25.25 17.45
C GLY A 608 20.11 23.85 17.14
N VAL A 609 21.12 23.82 16.27
CA VAL A 609 21.85 22.63 15.87
C VAL A 609 23.19 22.58 16.61
N PHE A 610 23.50 21.44 17.19
CA PHE A 610 24.78 21.13 17.81
C PHE A 610 25.43 20.03 17.00
N LEU A 611 26.68 20.21 16.58
CA LEU A 611 27.40 19.26 15.75
C LEU A 611 28.79 19.01 16.33
N VAL A 612 29.07 17.75 16.64
CA VAL A 612 30.35 17.24 17.14
C VAL A 612 31.04 16.51 15.99
N ASP A 613 32.28 16.87 15.70
CA ASP A 613 33.08 16.28 14.62
C ASP A 613 33.92 15.08 15.09
N GLY A 614 34.12 14.92 16.41
CA GLY A 614 34.83 13.79 17.01
C GLY A 614 36.33 13.76 16.70
N THR A 615 36.93 14.87 16.28
CA THR A 615 38.31 14.89 15.77
C THR A 615 39.38 15.06 16.87
N ASP A 616 39.00 15.49 18.06
CA ASP A 616 39.91 15.73 19.20
C ASP A 616 40.11 14.45 20.04
N GLU A 617 41.07 13.60 19.64
CA GLU A 617 41.41 12.36 20.34
C GLU A 617 41.88 12.54 21.80
N ASP A 618 42.13 13.79 22.27
CA ASP A 618 42.47 14.08 23.66
C ASP A 618 41.23 14.16 24.59
N LEU A 619 40.01 14.07 24.05
CA LEU A 619 38.75 14.12 24.78
C LEU A 619 38.06 12.75 24.87
N ASP A 620 37.74 12.32 26.10
CA ASP A 620 36.92 11.11 26.33
C ASP A 620 35.42 11.37 26.06
N THR A 621 34.98 12.64 26.17
CA THR A 621 33.60 13.09 25.93
C THR A 621 33.58 14.48 25.30
N TYR A 622 32.68 14.71 24.35
CA TYR A 622 32.53 15.98 23.62
C TYR A 622 31.39 16.85 24.13
N GLY A 623 30.74 16.44 25.22
CA GLY A 623 29.72 17.20 25.92
C GLY A 623 28.43 16.42 26.13
N THR A 624 27.62 16.91 27.07
CA THR A 624 26.31 16.35 27.41
C THR A 624 25.22 17.38 27.09
N ILE A 625 24.21 16.96 26.32
CA ILE A 625 23.06 17.77 25.93
C ILE A 625 21.79 17.11 26.45
N ASN A 626 21.02 17.85 27.24
CA ASN A 626 19.76 17.41 27.84
C ASN A 626 18.60 18.32 27.42
N GLY A 627 17.55 17.75 26.85
CA GLY A 627 16.29 18.42 26.55
C GLY A 627 15.51 17.71 25.46
N THR A 628 14.67 18.45 24.73
CA THR A 628 13.83 17.88 23.66
C THR A 628 14.42 18.17 22.28
N GLY A 629 14.58 17.13 21.48
CA GLY A 629 15.15 17.26 20.14
C GLY A 629 15.29 15.95 19.39
N THR A 630 15.98 16.02 18.26
CA THR A 630 16.49 14.86 17.53
C THR A 630 17.99 14.74 17.80
N PHE A 631 18.44 13.58 18.25
CA PHE A 631 19.81 13.29 18.64
C PHE A 631 20.36 12.17 17.76
N SER A 632 21.60 12.28 17.28
CA SER A 632 22.23 11.24 16.48
C SER A 632 23.75 11.21 16.64
N GLY A 633 24.36 10.07 16.30
CA GLY A 633 25.82 9.89 16.34
C GLY A 633 26.31 9.09 17.54
N GLU A 634 27.62 9.13 17.77
CA GLU A 634 28.32 8.31 18.76
C GLU A 634 28.24 8.90 20.17
N GLY A 635 27.57 8.19 21.06
CA GLY A 635 27.38 8.61 22.44
C GLY A 635 26.54 7.67 23.29
N ILE A 636 26.36 8.11 24.53
CA ILE A 636 25.52 7.46 25.55
C ILE A 636 24.20 8.23 25.65
N PHE A 637 23.11 7.58 25.30
CA PHE A 637 21.75 8.13 25.27
C PHE A 637 20.98 7.65 26.50
N SER A 638 20.19 8.55 27.11
CA SER A 638 19.36 8.28 28.28
C SER A 638 18.12 9.19 28.31
N GLY A 639 17.15 8.92 29.20
CA GLY A 639 15.92 9.71 29.33
C GLY A 639 14.72 9.08 28.65
N THR A 640 13.65 9.86 28.44
CA THR A 640 12.37 9.32 27.94
C THR A 640 12.44 8.86 26.47
N MET A 641 13.45 9.31 25.72
CA MET A 641 13.75 8.82 24.36
C MET A 641 14.32 7.40 24.31
N VAL A 642 14.81 6.86 25.43
CA VAL A 642 15.36 5.50 25.55
C VAL A 642 14.93 4.86 26.88
N GLU A 643 13.64 4.90 27.18
CA GLU A 643 13.10 4.25 28.37
C GLU A 643 13.36 2.74 28.34
N PRO A 644 13.44 2.07 29.50
CA PRO A 644 13.51 0.61 29.54
C PRO A 644 12.43 0.00 28.65
N GLY A 645 12.80 -1.00 27.85
CA GLY A 645 11.90 -1.62 26.87
C GLY A 645 11.82 -0.91 25.52
N SER A 646 12.48 0.24 25.33
CA SER A 646 12.51 0.91 24.02
C SER A 646 13.22 0.06 22.97
N PHE A 647 12.80 0.13 21.70
CA PHE A 647 13.50 -0.46 20.56
C PHE A 647 13.61 0.56 19.43
N HIS A 648 14.64 0.40 18.60
CA HIS A 648 14.96 1.30 17.50
C HIS A 648 15.37 0.48 16.28
N VAL A 649 14.51 0.46 15.28
CA VAL A 649 14.75 -0.11 13.96
C VAL A 649 15.22 1.00 13.04
N VAL A 650 16.36 0.82 12.38
CA VAL A 650 16.92 1.74 11.39
C VAL A 650 17.09 1.01 10.06
N ASP A 651 17.17 1.76 8.98
CA ASP A 651 17.41 1.25 7.63
C ASP A 651 16.41 0.18 7.17
N ALA A 652 15.17 0.28 7.64
CA ALA A 652 14.12 -0.65 7.28
C ALA A 652 13.34 -0.16 6.06
N LEU A 653 12.87 -1.12 5.26
CA LEU A 653 11.91 -0.85 4.20
C LEU A 653 10.59 -0.40 4.81
N PRO A 654 9.93 0.62 4.24
CA PRO A 654 8.54 0.89 4.55
C PRO A 654 7.70 -0.37 4.28
N GLY A 655 7.02 -0.87 5.31
CA GLY A 655 6.41 -2.19 5.27
C GLY A 655 5.81 -2.61 6.61
N ALA A 656 5.27 -3.81 6.63
CA ALA A 656 4.68 -4.42 7.83
C ALA A 656 5.52 -5.63 8.23
N TYR A 657 5.96 -5.67 9.49
CA TYR A 657 6.91 -6.65 9.99
C TYR A 657 6.29 -7.51 11.10
N ARG A 658 6.47 -8.82 11.00
CA ARG A 658 6.24 -9.73 12.14
C ARG A 658 7.34 -9.49 13.15
N VAL A 659 6.95 -9.29 14.40
CA VAL A 659 7.89 -9.09 15.49
C VAL A 659 7.90 -10.35 16.35
N PHE A 660 9.10 -10.89 16.57
CA PHE A 660 9.35 -11.98 17.49
C PHE A 660 10.25 -11.50 18.62
N VAL A 661 9.96 -11.98 19.83
CA VAL A 661 10.74 -11.70 21.03
C VAL A 661 11.45 -12.97 21.44
N VAL A 662 12.78 -12.91 21.55
CA VAL A 662 13.58 -13.99 22.12
C VAL A 662 13.62 -13.80 23.62
N LEU A 663 13.09 -14.78 24.35
CA LEU A 663 13.05 -14.78 25.79
C LEU A 663 14.40 -15.25 26.37
N PRO A 664 14.75 -14.87 27.62
CA PRO A 664 16.00 -15.29 28.25
C PRO A 664 16.20 -16.80 28.37
N ASN A 665 15.12 -17.58 28.35
CA ASN A 665 15.14 -19.05 28.34
C ASN A 665 15.43 -19.64 26.94
N GLY A 666 15.59 -18.81 25.91
CA GLY A 666 15.86 -19.18 24.52
C GLY A 666 14.62 -19.47 23.68
N ASN A 667 13.42 -19.40 24.25
CA ASN A 667 12.18 -19.57 23.50
C ASN A 667 11.87 -18.30 22.68
N ILE A 668 11.24 -18.46 21.51
CA ILE A 668 10.90 -17.38 20.59
C ILE A 668 9.38 -17.25 20.56
N THR A 669 8.87 -16.10 21.00
CA THR A 669 7.43 -15.82 21.03
C THR A 669 7.10 -14.73 20.02
N ARG A 670 6.04 -14.94 19.23
CA ARG A 670 5.54 -13.94 18.27
C ARG A 670 4.64 -12.92 18.97
N LEU A 671 4.70 -11.66 18.55
CA LEU A 671 3.75 -10.61 18.96
C LEU A 671 2.44 -10.67 18.16
N SER A 672 1.32 -10.32 18.81
CA SER A 672 -0.02 -10.27 18.18
C SER A 672 -0.11 -9.22 17.09
N THR A 673 0.56 -8.08 17.33
CA THR A 673 0.48 -6.88 16.50
C THR A 673 1.77 -6.75 15.69
N PRO A 674 1.69 -6.63 14.35
CA PRO A 674 2.87 -6.36 13.52
C PRO A 674 3.39 -4.94 13.75
N LEU A 675 4.65 -4.70 13.40
CA LEU A 675 5.24 -3.37 13.35
C LEU A 675 5.03 -2.79 11.94
N ASP A 676 4.27 -1.72 11.84
CA ASP A 676 4.13 -0.95 10.60
C ASP A 676 5.15 0.20 10.56
N ILE A 677 6.03 0.18 9.55
CA ILE A 677 7.04 1.23 9.29
C ILE A 677 6.59 2.03 8.08
N ASP A 678 6.38 3.33 8.24
CA ASP A 678 5.96 4.22 7.14
C ASP A 678 7.15 4.71 6.30
N THR A 679 6.87 5.38 5.18
CA THR A 679 7.90 6.02 4.34
C THR A 679 8.62 7.15 5.09
N THR A 680 7.97 7.74 6.09
CA THR A 680 8.61 8.62 7.06
C THR A 680 8.87 7.88 8.36
N PRO A 681 9.96 8.20 9.09
CA PRO A 681 10.25 7.62 10.39
C PRO A 681 9.05 7.60 11.34
N THR A 682 8.70 6.41 11.83
CA THR A 682 7.60 6.20 12.77
C THR A 682 8.13 6.25 14.20
N SER A 683 7.45 6.97 15.10
CA SER A 683 7.83 7.08 16.51
C SER A 683 6.66 6.84 17.44
N GLY A 684 6.94 6.29 18.63
CA GLY A 684 5.92 6.05 19.66
C GLY A 684 5.12 4.78 19.42
N VAL A 685 5.69 3.79 18.74
CA VAL A 685 5.04 2.48 18.56
C VAL A 685 4.96 1.77 19.91
N GLU A 686 3.78 1.28 20.29
CA GLU A 686 3.60 0.42 21.46
C GLU A 686 3.46 -1.03 21.01
N LEU A 687 4.46 -1.86 21.31
CA LEU A 687 4.37 -3.31 21.14
C LEU A 687 4.07 -3.96 22.49
N ARG A 688 3.20 -4.97 22.48
CA ARG A 688 2.72 -5.62 23.69
C ARG A 688 2.95 -7.11 23.63
N LEU A 689 3.85 -7.62 24.47
CA LEU A 689 4.02 -9.05 24.65
C LEU A 689 3.01 -9.54 25.68
N PRO A 690 2.06 -10.40 25.30
CA PRO A 690 1.13 -10.92 26.27
C PRO A 690 1.79 -11.93 27.22
N GLY A 691 1.36 -11.91 28.48
CA GLY A 691 1.76 -12.86 29.50
C GLY A 691 0.56 -13.35 30.30
N SER A 692 0.61 -14.61 30.74
CA SER A 692 -0.39 -15.22 31.62
C SER A 692 0.05 -15.12 33.08
N TRP A 693 -0.92 -15.11 34.01
CA TRP A 693 -0.70 -15.20 35.45
C TRP A 693 -1.34 -16.47 35.99
N ILE A 694 -0.58 -17.23 36.78
CA ILE A 694 -1.10 -18.39 37.51
C ILE A 694 -1.21 -18.04 38.99
N GLU A 695 -2.37 -18.31 39.59
CA GLU A 695 -2.53 -18.21 41.03
C GLU A 695 -3.46 -19.29 41.58
N GLY A 696 -3.27 -19.62 42.86
CA GLY A 696 -4.08 -20.61 43.52
C GLY A 696 -3.81 -20.70 45.00
N GLN A 697 -4.61 -21.50 45.70
CA GLN A 697 -4.46 -21.76 47.13
C GLN A 697 -4.45 -23.26 47.40
N LEU A 698 -3.46 -23.70 48.18
CA LEU A 698 -3.23 -25.09 48.57
C LEU A 698 -3.53 -25.27 50.07
N SER A 699 -4.40 -26.23 50.39
CA SER A 699 -4.76 -26.60 51.78
C SER A 699 -4.76 -28.11 51.97
N TRP A 700 -4.28 -28.57 53.12
CA TRP A 700 -4.39 -29.95 53.58
C TRP A 700 -5.84 -30.34 53.86
N PHE A 701 -6.11 -31.66 53.95
CA PHE A 701 -7.46 -32.22 54.15
C PHE A 701 -8.19 -31.76 55.43
N ASP A 702 -7.44 -31.34 56.45
CA ASP A 702 -7.98 -30.80 57.70
C ASP A 702 -8.32 -29.31 57.63
N GLY A 703 -8.07 -28.68 56.48
CA GLY A 703 -8.26 -27.25 56.24
C GLY A 703 -7.06 -26.39 56.63
N ASP A 704 -5.95 -27.00 57.07
CA ASP A 704 -4.71 -26.28 57.34
C ASP A 704 -4.02 -25.89 56.03
N ALA A 705 -3.44 -24.70 55.97
CA ALA A 705 -2.74 -24.22 54.78
C ALA A 705 -1.49 -25.05 54.47
N ILE A 706 -1.25 -25.36 53.19
CA ILE A 706 0.02 -25.94 52.71
C ILE A 706 1.00 -24.78 52.52
N ALA A 707 1.62 -24.34 53.61
CA ALA A 707 2.49 -23.16 53.62
C ALA A 707 3.98 -23.50 53.43
N ASN A 708 4.71 -22.63 52.71
CA ASN A 708 6.14 -22.73 52.42
C ASN A 708 6.56 -24.02 51.67
N THR A 709 5.69 -24.53 50.79
CA THR A 709 5.96 -25.73 49.99
C THR A 709 6.45 -25.34 48.59
N PRO A 710 7.50 -26.00 48.05
CA PRO A 710 7.98 -25.75 46.69
C PRO A 710 7.04 -26.34 45.64
N LEU A 711 6.72 -25.53 44.64
CA LEU A 711 6.03 -25.89 43.39
C LEU A 711 7.02 -25.73 42.26
N TYR A 712 7.30 -26.81 41.54
CA TYR A 712 8.22 -26.82 40.41
C TYR A 712 7.43 -26.53 39.14
N LEU A 713 7.70 -25.38 38.52
CA LEU A 713 7.15 -24.98 37.25
C LEU A 713 8.15 -25.30 36.14
N THR A 714 7.76 -26.11 35.16
CA THR A 714 8.57 -26.47 34.00
C THR A 714 7.82 -26.11 32.71
N GLU A 715 8.56 -25.73 31.67
CA GLU A 715 8.01 -25.55 30.33
C GLU A 715 8.31 -26.81 29.52
N ASN A 716 7.29 -27.40 28.88
CA ASN A 716 7.39 -28.69 28.20
C ASN A 716 8.39 -28.71 27.01
N SER A 717 8.73 -27.53 26.49
CA SER A 717 9.72 -27.35 25.42
C SER A 717 11.17 -27.40 25.94
N ILE A 718 11.38 -27.28 27.25
CA ILE A 718 12.68 -27.18 27.90
C ILE A 718 12.93 -28.42 28.76
N ASP A 719 13.88 -29.26 28.35
CA ASP A 719 14.28 -30.49 29.05
C ASP A 719 15.32 -30.21 30.16
N GLU A 720 15.05 -29.20 30.99
CA GLU A 720 15.89 -28.82 32.13
C GLU A 720 15.05 -28.77 33.42
N PRO A 721 15.55 -29.30 34.56
CA PRO A 721 14.80 -29.28 35.80
C PRO A 721 14.76 -27.89 36.44
N ALA A 722 13.66 -27.58 37.13
CA ALA A 722 13.56 -26.38 37.97
C ALA A 722 14.54 -26.47 39.15
N THR A 723 15.55 -25.60 39.17
CA THR A 723 16.63 -25.64 40.18
C THR A 723 16.74 -24.37 41.03
N GLN A 724 16.07 -23.29 40.63
CA GLN A 724 16.15 -21.97 41.25
C GLN A 724 14.77 -21.32 41.33
N ASP A 725 14.63 -20.37 42.25
CA ASP A 725 13.38 -19.68 42.51
C ASP A 725 12.95 -18.82 41.31
N CYS A 726 11.66 -18.76 41.06
CA CYS A 726 11.10 -17.99 39.96
C CYS A 726 11.33 -16.47 40.10
N GLU A 727 11.54 -15.96 41.32
CA GLU A 727 11.95 -14.57 41.56
C GLU A 727 13.37 -14.26 41.05
N VAL A 728 14.20 -15.30 40.84
CA VAL A 728 15.60 -15.17 40.39
C VAL A 728 15.74 -15.45 38.90
N VAL A 729 15.11 -16.52 38.41
CA VAL A 729 15.21 -16.94 36.99
C VAL A 729 14.24 -16.16 36.10
N LEU A 730 13.17 -15.60 36.67
CA LEU A 730 12.11 -14.83 35.99
C LEU A 730 11.29 -15.59 34.95
N PHE A 731 11.74 -16.75 34.48
CA PHE A 731 11.05 -17.61 33.53
C PHE A 731 11.17 -19.09 33.94
N ALA A 732 10.20 -19.91 33.52
CA ALA A 732 10.29 -21.35 33.70
C ALA A 732 11.46 -21.93 32.89
N PRO A 733 12.15 -22.99 33.37
CA PRO A 733 11.83 -23.78 34.56
C PRO A 733 12.32 -23.15 35.89
N CYS A 734 11.44 -23.05 36.90
CA CYS A 734 11.73 -22.39 38.17
C CYS A 734 10.83 -22.89 39.34
N ILE A 735 11.13 -22.48 40.57
CA ILE A 735 10.42 -22.90 41.80
C ILE A 735 9.60 -21.75 42.38
N ILE A 736 8.31 -22.00 42.67
CA ILE A 736 7.38 -21.09 43.36
C ILE A 736 7.15 -21.62 44.77
N TYR A 737 7.08 -20.75 45.78
CA TYR A 737 6.73 -21.15 47.15
C TYR A 737 5.34 -20.65 47.54
N THR A 738 4.57 -21.50 48.22
CA THR A 738 3.31 -21.08 48.84
C THR A 738 3.52 -20.19 50.08
N ASP A 739 2.62 -19.24 50.29
CA ASP A 739 2.63 -18.32 51.44
C ASP A 739 2.11 -18.97 52.74
N GLU A 740 2.02 -18.20 53.83
CA GLU A 740 1.52 -18.67 55.14
C GLU A 740 0.06 -19.18 55.11
N ASN A 741 -0.71 -18.79 54.09
CA ASN A 741 -2.10 -19.20 53.86
C ASN A 741 -2.22 -20.28 52.77
N GLY A 742 -1.10 -20.78 52.25
CA GLY A 742 -1.04 -21.77 51.18
C GLY A 742 -1.28 -21.19 49.80
N SER A 743 -1.32 -19.87 49.65
CA SER A 743 -1.55 -19.19 48.37
C SER A 743 -0.25 -19.06 47.59
N PHE A 744 -0.32 -19.14 46.26
CA PHE A 744 0.79 -18.89 45.36
C PHE A 744 0.30 -18.07 44.16
N GLY A 745 1.20 -17.30 43.56
CA GLY A 745 0.93 -16.48 42.39
C GLY A 745 2.21 -16.23 41.61
N TYR A 746 2.20 -16.45 40.31
CA TYR A 746 3.38 -16.26 39.47
C TYR A 746 3.03 -15.89 38.03
N GLY A 747 3.87 -15.02 37.46
CA GLY A 747 3.86 -14.57 36.08
C GLY A 747 4.83 -13.39 35.92
N PRO A 748 5.01 -12.86 34.71
CA PRO A 748 4.31 -13.23 33.47
C PRO A 748 4.80 -14.58 32.90
N LEU A 749 3.85 -15.38 32.38
CA LEU A 749 4.13 -16.59 31.61
C LEU A 749 3.85 -16.33 30.12
N PRO A 750 4.89 -16.21 29.27
CA PRO A 750 4.71 -16.07 27.83
C PRO A 750 4.08 -17.32 27.18
N ASP A 751 3.74 -17.24 25.90
CA ASP A 751 3.14 -18.34 25.13
C ASP A 751 3.99 -19.62 25.25
N GLY A 752 3.36 -20.72 25.67
CA GLY A 752 4.06 -21.94 26.01
C GLY A 752 3.16 -22.98 26.67
N SER A 753 3.68 -24.21 26.74
CA SER A 753 3.03 -25.31 27.47
C SER A 753 3.77 -25.53 28.78
N TYR A 754 3.09 -25.35 29.90
CA TYR A 754 3.69 -25.43 31.22
C TYR A 754 3.13 -26.59 32.02
N GLU A 755 3.99 -27.15 32.86
CA GLU A 755 3.68 -28.18 33.83
C GLU A 755 4.08 -27.68 35.21
N MET A 756 3.17 -27.72 36.17
CA MET A 756 3.46 -27.41 37.57
C MET A 756 3.28 -28.68 38.41
N VAL A 757 4.35 -29.07 39.12
CA VAL A 757 4.37 -30.26 40.00
C VAL A 757 4.77 -29.89 41.42
N MET A 758 4.28 -30.65 42.40
CA MET A 758 4.60 -30.49 43.81
C MET A 758 5.16 -31.82 44.33
N ASP A 759 6.23 -31.75 45.11
CA ASP A 759 6.79 -32.87 45.91
C ASP A 759 6.70 -32.44 47.37
N ALA A 760 5.60 -32.80 48.03
CA ALA A 760 5.25 -32.25 49.33
C ALA A 760 5.93 -32.97 50.50
N ASP A 761 6.31 -34.23 50.34
CA ASP A 761 6.98 -35.03 51.37
C ASP A 761 8.50 -35.20 51.13
N ASN A 762 8.99 -34.65 50.01
CA ASN A 762 10.39 -34.54 49.64
C ASN A 762 11.06 -35.92 49.55
N ASP A 763 10.32 -36.93 49.11
CA ASP A 763 10.80 -38.29 48.93
C ASP A 763 11.45 -38.53 47.55
N GLY A 764 11.38 -37.54 46.66
CA GLY A 764 11.98 -37.54 45.33
C GLY A 764 11.10 -38.17 44.24
N PHE A 765 9.84 -38.47 44.55
CA PHE A 765 8.81 -38.80 43.58
C PHE A 765 7.79 -37.67 43.53
N TYR A 766 7.40 -37.26 42.32
CA TYR A 766 6.23 -36.39 42.18
C TYR A 766 4.98 -37.21 42.48
N GLU A 767 4.11 -36.71 43.35
CA GLU A 767 2.87 -37.41 43.69
C GLU A 767 1.86 -37.39 42.51
N CYS A 768 1.96 -38.45 41.68
CA CYS A 768 1.06 -38.96 40.62
C CYS A 768 1.00 -38.26 39.24
N VAL A 769 1.40 -39.01 38.19
CA VAL A 769 1.25 -38.75 36.74
C VAL A 769 0.37 -39.85 36.11
N PRO A 770 -0.68 -39.56 35.31
CA PRO A 770 -1.37 -40.59 34.53
C PRO A 770 -1.00 -40.57 33.03
N TRP A 771 -0.51 -41.71 32.52
CA TRP A 771 -0.53 -42.05 31.08
C TRP A 771 -1.55 -43.16 30.79
N MET A 772 -2.24 -43.07 29.65
CA MET A 772 -3.26 -44.03 29.17
C MET A 772 -2.66 -45.38 28.72
N THR A 773 -3.34 -46.50 29.02
CA THR A 773 -3.75 -47.48 27.98
C THR A 773 -5.02 -48.25 28.35
N LEU A 774 -5.79 -48.58 27.30
CA LEU A 774 -7.02 -49.37 27.30
C LEU A 774 -6.78 -50.81 27.79
N ALA A 775 -7.04 -51.06 29.08
CA ALA A 775 -7.75 -52.23 29.61
C ALA A 775 -7.38 -52.49 31.09
N SER A 776 -8.27 -52.09 31.99
CA SER A 776 -8.35 -52.43 33.42
C SER A 776 -7.14 -52.10 34.30
N THR A 777 -7.32 -51.25 35.30
CA THR A 777 -7.57 -51.60 36.72
C THR A 777 -7.66 -50.31 37.53
N ASP A 778 -8.50 -50.30 38.57
CA ASP A 778 -8.56 -49.22 39.56
C ASP A 778 -7.16 -48.91 40.11
N PHE A 779 -6.75 -47.64 40.04
CA PHE A 779 -6.12 -46.84 41.11
C PHE A 779 -6.05 -45.37 40.61
N CYS A 780 -6.57 -44.46 41.43
CA CYS A 780 -6.64 -42.99 41.23
C CYS A 780 -7.65 -42.46 40.19
N ASP A 781 -8.96 -42.62 40.46
CA ASP A 781 -10.00 -41.72 39.92
C ASP A 781 -10.03 -40.45 40.80
N GLY A 782 -9.26 -39.45 40.39
CA GLY A 782 -9.23 -38.11 40.98
C GLY A 782 -9.53 -37.09 39.89
N ARG A 783 -10.80 -36.89 39.56
CA ARG A 783 -11.21 -35.75 38.74
C ARG A 783 -11.03 -34.48 39.54
N ALA A 784 -10.04 -33.66 39.19
CA ALA A 784 -9.98 -32.27 39.60
C ALA A 784 -10.97 -31.47 38.74
N SER A 785 -11.91 -30.78 39.39
CA SER A 785 -12.84 -29.86 38.73
C SER A 785 -12.21 -28.47 38.68
N ILE A 786 -11.73 -28.04 37.51
CA ILE A 786 -11.36 -26.64 37.24
C ILE A 786 -12.66 -25.82 37.24
N THR A 787 -12.79 -24.85 38.15
CA THR A 787 -13.87 -23.87 38.11
C THR A 787 -13.24 -22.52 37.87
N ALA A 788 -13.28 -22.03 36.62
CA ALA A 788 -12.94 -20.64 36.34
C ALA A 788 -13.98 -19.75 37.03
N THR A 789 -13.59 -18.99 38.05
CA THR A 789 -14.45 -17.93 38.60
C THR A 789 -14.41 -16.75 37.63
N ILE A 790 -15.26 -16.79 36.61
CA ILE A 790 -15.60 -15.58 35.84
C ILE A 790 -16.34 -14.68 36.82
N ASP A 791 -15.79 -13.53 37.23
CA ASP A 791 -16.58 -12.52 37.94
C ASP A 791 -17.63 -11.95 36.97
N PRO A 792 -18.92 -12.31 37.09
CA PRO A 792 -19.94 -11.95 36.12
C PRO A 792 -20.61 -10.61 36.44
N MET A 793 -20.14 -9.83 37.43
CA MET A 793 -20.86 -8.60 37.80
C MET A 793 -20.72 -7.45 36.80
N ASN A 794 -19.88 -7.57 35.75
CA ASN A 794 -19.77 -6.52 34.74
C ASN A 794 -19.69 -6.95 33.26
N PHE A 795 -19.99 -8.19 32.87
CA PHE A 795 -20.14 -8.50 31.44
C PHE A 795 -21.32 -9.44 31.13
N THR A 796 -22.28 -8.91 30.39
CA THR A 796 -23.35 -9.65 29.72
C THR A 796 -22.78 -10.36 28.50
N MET A 797 -22.90 -11.69 28.44
CA MET A 797 -22.79 -12.42 27.17
C MET A 797 -23.91 -11.97 26.23
N ALA A 798 -23.60 -11.05 25.32
CA ALA A 798 -24.37 -10.81 24.10
C ALA A 798 -23.59 -9.85 23.17
N ASP A 799 -22.63 -10.37 22.41
CA ASP A 799 -22.39 -9.92 21.03
C ASP A 799 -21.50 -10.94 20.29
N PRO A 800 -21.95 -11.56 19.17
CA PRO A 800 -21.09 -12.38 18.31
C PRO A 800 -20.09 -11.55 17.47
N THR A 801 -20.07 -10.22 17.61
CA THR A 801 -19.21 -9.32 16.82
C THR A 801 -18.27 -8.44 17.67
N GLY A 802 -18.20 -8.66 18.99
CA GLY A 802 -17.22 -8.00 19.85
C GLY A 802 -15.91 -8.79 19.93
N ALA A 803 -14.77 -8.10 19.76
CA ALA A 803 -13.44 -8.71 19.93
C ALA A 803 -13.28 -9.31 21.34
N VAL A 804 -12.84 -10.56 21.39
CA VAL A 804 -12.55 -11.29 22.63
C VAL A 804 -11.10 -10.98 23.05
N PRO A 805 -10.82 -10.51 24.28
CA PRO A 805 -9.45 -10.32 24.77
C PRO A 805 -8.72 -11.67 24.95
N ILE A 806 -7.39 -11.70 24.72
CA ILE A 806 -6.63 -12.91 24.35
C ILE A 806 -5.87 -13.61 25.51
N HIS A 807 -5.98 -13.20 26.78
CA HIS A 807 -5.26 -13.88 27.89
C HIS A 807 -6.13 -14.08 29.14
N TYR A 808 -5.98 -15.24 29.78
CA TYR A 808 -6.77 -15.66 30.94
C TYR A 808 -5.97 -15.51 32.24
N ASP A 809 -6.57 -14.90 33.26
CA ASP A 809 -6.18 -15.14 34.66
C ASP A 809 -6.72 -16.52 35.07
N MET A 810 -5.84 -17.44 35.49
CA MET A 810 -6.25 -18.77 35.92
C MET A 810 -6.27 -18.86 37.44
N GLU A 811 -7.47 -18.91 38.01
CA GLU A 811 -7.72 -19.20 39.43
C GLU A 811 -8.11 -20.68 39.60
N PHE A 812 -7.41 -21.42 40.45
CA PHE A 812 -7.72 -22.83 40.72
C PHE A 812 -8.21 -23.03 42.15
N THR A 813 -9.34 -23.75 42.30
CA THR A 813 -9.73 -24.38 43.57
C THR A 813 -9.91 -25.88 43.35
N LEU A 814 -9.11 -26.70 44.02
CA LEU A 814 -9.02 -28.14 43.79
C LEU A 814 -10.03 -28.93 44.62
N ASN A 815 -11.02 -29.53 43.97
CA ASN A 815 -12.05 -30.37 44.60
C ASN A 815 -12.30 -31.67 43.79
N LYS A 816 -12.44 -32.81 44.49
CA LYS A 816 -12.71 -34.20 44.05
C LYS A 816 -14.10 -34.65 44.50
N GLU A 817 -14.93 -35.17 43.59
CA GLU A 817 -16.25 -35.72 43.92
C GLU A 817 -16.21 -37.26 43.98
N ILE A 818 -16.54 -37.86 45.15
CA ILE A 818 -16.47 -39.33 45.36
C ILE A 818 -17.85 -40.01 45.21
N GLY A 819 -18.81 -39.27 44.65
CA GLY A 819 -20.19 -39.72 44.49
C GLY A 819 -21.06 -39.55 45.75
N GLY A 820 -22.36 -39.34 45.53
CA GLY A 820 -23.35 -39.15 46.61
C GLY A 820 -23.50 -37.72 47.12
N GLY A 821 -22.91 -36.71 46.43
CA GLY A 821 -23.00 -35.29 46.82
C GLY A 821 -22.00 -34.86 47.90
N THR A 822 -20.89 -35.59 48.04
CA THR A 822 -19.78 -35.25 48.96
C THR A 822 -18.54 -34.90 48.14
N VAL A 823 -17.90 -33.78 48.47
CA VAL A 823 -16.75 -33.20 47.77
C VAL A 823 -15.55 -33.14 48.74
N GLU A 824 -14.35 -33.55 48.30
CA GLU A 824 -13.08 -33.51 49.03
C GLU A 824 -12.04 -32.60 48.33
N PRO A 825 -11.03 -32.00 48.98
CA PRO A 825 -9.93 -31.30 48.30
C PRO A 825 -8.89 -32.27 47.69
N ALA A 826 -8.17 -31.89 46.62
CA ALA A 826 -7.17 -32.76 45.97
C ALA A 826 -5.80 -32.74 46.70
N SER A 827 -5.21 -33.91 46.93
CA SER A 827 -3.81 -34.04 47.40
C SER A 827 -2.79 -34.20 46.27
N ASP A 828 -3.25 -34.41 45.03
CA ASP A 828 -2.43 -34.87 43.91
C ASP A 828 -2.83 -34.09 42.66
N VAL A 829 -1.94 -33.28 42.08
CA VAL A 829 -2.26 -32.44 40.91
C VAL A 829 -1.01 -32.20 40.04
N THR A 830 -1.07 -32.68 38.79
CA THR A 830 -0.32 -32.10 37.67
C THR A 830 -1.29 -31.16 36.94
N VAL A 831 -1.02 -29.86 36.93
CA VAL A 831 -1.80 -28.92 36.10
C VAL A 831 -1.01 -28.70 34.82
N SER A 832 -1.48 -29.29 33.72
CA SER A 832 -1.04 -28.92 32.38
C SER A 832 -1.94 -27.79 31.89
N PHE A 833 -1.36 -26.66 31.53
CA PHE A 833 -2.10 -25.56 30.94
C PHE A 833 -1.33 -25.00 29.74
N GLN A 834 -2.09 -24.52 28.77
CA GLN A 834 -1.59 -23.90 27.56
C GLN A 834 -1.96 -22.42 27.64
N GLY A 835 -0.96 -21.55 27.75
CA GLY A 835 -1.16 -20.12 27.48
C GLY A 835 -0.75 -19.91 26.03
N GLY A 836 -1.65 -19.44 25.17
CA GLY A 836 -1.30 -19.18 23.77
C GLY A 836 -2.24 -18.17 23.10
N MET A 837 -1.76 -17.53 22.03
CA MET A 837 -2.60 -16.71 21.15
C MET A 837 -3.43 -17.61 20.25
N LEU A 838 -4.76 -17.45 20.29
CA LEU A 838 -5.65 -18.09 19.31
C LEU A 838 -5.49 -17.36 17.97
N SER A 839 -5.24 -18.08 16.88
CA SER A 839 -5.37 -17.53 15.53
C SER A 839 -6.85 -17.38 15.16
N ASP A 840 -7.18 -16.51 14.20
CA ASP A 840 -8.55 -16.35 13.71
C ASP A 840 -9.11 -17.71 13.25
N GLY A 841 -10.09 -18.23 14.01
CA GLY A 841 -10.79 -19.47 13.70
C GLY A 841 -10.26 -20.74 14.37
N GLU A 842 -9.22 -20.68 15.20
CA GLU A 842 -8.82 -21.83 16.02
C GLU A 842 -9.61 -21.90 17.32
N TYR A 843 -10.27 -23.03 17.53
CA TYR A 843 -10.77 -23.44 18.84
C TYR A 843 -9.76 -24.41 19.44
N VAL A 844 -9.16 -24.07 20.59
CA VAL A 844 -8.47 -25.07 21.39
C VAL A 844 -9.55 -25.99 21.96
N GLU A 845 -9.56 -27.24 21.51
CA GLU A 845 -10.31 -28.29 22.19
C GLU A 845 -9.66 -28.46 23.56
N ALA A 846 -10.34 -28.02 24.61
CA ALA A 846 -9.96 -28.37 25.96
C ALA A 846 -10.02 -29.90 26.08
N VAL A 847 -8.88 -30.56 26.01
CA VAL A 847 -8.78 -32.01 26.25
C VAL A 847 -8.75 -32.20 27.76
N TYR A 848 -9.93 -32.52 28.30
CA TYR A 848 -10.16 -32.88 29.70
C TYR A 848 -9.62 -34.27 30.07
#